data_AF-A0AAF5D469-F1
#
_entry.id   AF-A0AAF5D469-F1
#
_cell.length_a   1.000
_cell.length_b   1.000
_cell.length_c   1.000
_cell.angle_alpha   90.00
_cell.angle_beta   90.00
_cell.angle_gamma   90.00
#
_symmetry.space_group_name_H-M   'P 1'
#
loop_
_entity.id
_entity.type
_entity.pdbx_description
1 polymer ?
#
loop_
_entity_poly.entity_id
_entity_poly.type
_entity_poly.pdbx_seq_one_letter_code
_entity_poly.pdbx_strand_id
1 'polypeptide(L)'
;MERKEEVSSDVKIILVTGGVISGVGKGIISSSLGVLLKANGYRVSAIKIDPYINIDAGTFSPLEHGEVYVLDDGAEVDLDLGNYERFLNVRLRRDNNITTGKIYRHVIDKERRGDYLGKTVQTIPHITEAISSWVERVAQIPVDGSHDEPHVCIVELGGTIGDIEGMPFVAAFEKYQRPRLRKRFMTVHVSLVIAPKSTGEPKTKPMQNSIKNLRTAGLTPDLIICRSEKKLTENLKNKICEFGLVDSEQVIGVHDCKNIYQVPILLQSQGVIDLIKKRLHLGLPNKEAMLAAVPNMFQWFEFSNIVDSFTEIVNIALVGKYVQIEDAYTSVNKALEHAATHAKRNVKIHFIQAQDLEVETDEKIRQKAWDKIKECQGIIVPGGFGKRGIEGKILACQYARENKIPFLGVCLGMQCAAVEFARNVLGIKNANSSEFNKDIPFDNQIIIDMPEHVGKNVDMGGTMRLGLRTTVFLTENCKLKKLYKSLIIEERHRHRYEVNPALVPKLSEAGLLFVGMGVDESSNIDDIQRRTESANNLLEMATSSQSENLLQTINQLCARNGNGISKTAVRMEILEMKDHPYFVGCQYHPEYLSHPITPSPPFLGLLLAASNQIEGYLSGEKIPTPIKNLSRREKHFNLLVLGAGAGGLAVSSHFSRILPKGNVGIVEPSSVHYYQPGFTLVGGGIFPKTHFTRKEESLIPPNAIWIKDKVGKILPEKQIVETFDGKEISYNFLVVATGVQLRFDLIEGLEESLSMKDNKVISTYSPDTVDKVYNAFQNFEKGKAVFTFPNAPIKCPGAPQKICYLFDDYLRKSNKRKNAEIIYNTILPRIFAIERYSNVLTEYANSKDIKINYKTSLSKIDPITRISTFDILNESMQPSGKIKEINYDLLHVGPPCSPVQGLINTAKNNDGLTDKVGFVDVDKNTLQSKKYKNIFGIGDCTNFPSPKTAAAVSAHFKAIKYNLQNVMNGGNVKPIYDGYTSCPLVLSKNKCILAEFNYDGPIETTPFNQSKPSRLAFLGKAYGFPKLYWDYLLKGYWTGPSTIRKILHFGMSK
;
A
#
# COMPACT_ATOMS: atom_id res chain seq x y z
N MET A 1 -39.20 5.70 -33.62
CA MET A 1 -38.58 5.22 -32.37
C MET A 1 -37.11 5.58 -32.45
N GLU A 2 -36.72 6.72 -31.89
CA GLU A 2 -35.30 7.03 -31.73
C GLU A 2 -34.68 5.92 -30.87
N ARG A 3 -33.76 5.16 -31.46
CA ARG A 3 -32.81 4.38 -30.68
C ARG A 3 -32.04 5.41 -29.87
N LYS A 4 -32.49 5.69 -28.64
CA LYS A 4 -31.61 6.29 -27.63
C LYS A 4 -30.42 5.36 -27.59
N GLU A 5 -29.31 5.79 -28.15
CA GLU A 5 -28.01 5.20 -27.86
C GLU A 5 -27.94 5.20 -26.34
N GLU A 6 -28.16 4.04 -25.72
CA GLU A 6 -27.98 3.87 -24.28
C GLU A 6 -26.55 4.36 -24.05
N VAL A 7 -26.41 5.50 -23.36
CA VAL A 7 -25.11 6.06 -22.97
C VAL A 7 -24.38 4.92 -22.28
N SER A 8 -23.49 4.28 -23.01
CA SER A 8 -22.85 3.06 -22.57
C SER A 8 -21.70 3.51 -21.67
N SER A 9 -22.03 3.98 -20.47
CA SER A 9 -21.02 4.33 -19.48
C SER A 9 -20.20 3.08 -19.19
N ASP A 10 -18.89 3.16 -19.31
CA ASP A 10 -18.01 2.06 -18.92
C ASP A 10 -17.80 1.99 -17.40
N VAL A 11 -18.21 3.04 -16.67
CA VAL A 11 -18.17 3.11 -15.21
C VAL A 11 -18.96 1.97 -14.57
N LYS A 12 -18.33 1.29 -13.61
CA LYS A 12 -18.97 0.22 -12.83
C LYS A 12 -19.53 0.80 -11.53
N ILE A 13 -20.69 0.30 -11.10
CA ILE A 13 -21.37 0.78 -9.90
C ILE A 13 -21.25 -0.24 -8.77
N ILE A 14 -20.83 0.20 -7.59
CA ILE A 14 -20.91 -0.57 -6.35
C ILE A 14 -21.98 0.08 -5.48
N LEU A 15 -23.11 -0.60 -5.27
CA LEU A 15 -24.15 -0.15 -4.34
C LEU A 15 -23.87 -0.71 -2.94
N VAL A 16 -23.62 0.19 -1.99
CA VAL A 16 -23.46 -0.13 -0.57
C VAL A 16 -24.80 0.08 0.14
N THR A 17 -25.34 -0.98 0.73
CA THR A 17 -26.62 -0.96 1.47
C THR A 17 -26.39 -1.35 2.93
N GLY A 18 -27.29 -0.89 3.81
CA GLY A 18 -27.20 -1.12 5.25
C GLY A 18 -28.33 -1.98 5.78
N GLY A 19 -28.04 -2.77 6.79
CA GLY A 19 -28.96 -3.66 7.47
C GLY A 19 -28.99 -3.45 8.98
N VAL A 20 -30.11 -3.80 9.59
CA VAL A 20 -30.33 -3.90 11.05
C VAL A 20 -30.40 -2.56 11.79
N ILE A 21 -29.43 -1.67 11.61
CA ILE A 21 -29.38 -0.35 12.28
C ILE A 21 -28.80 0.73 11.37
N SER A 22 -29.25 1.98 11.58
CA SER A 22 -28.52 3.17 11.12
C SER A 22 -27.17 3.27 11.86
N GLY A 23 -26.16 3.84 11.20
CA GLY A 23 -24.81 3.93 11.78
C GLY A 23 -24.02 2.61 11.80
N VAL A 24 -24.47 1.53 11.12
CA VAL A 24 -23.74 0.25 11.05
C VAL A 24 -22.32 0.36 10.48
N GLY A 25 -22.00 1.46 9.80
CA GLY A 25 -20.68 1.73 9.22
C GLY A 25 -20.65 1.71 7.69
N LYS A 26 -21.78 1.96 7.01
CA LYS A 26 -21.83 2.09 5.54
C LYS A 26 -20.77 3.08 5.03
N GLY A 27 -20.74 4.31 5.57
CA GLY A 27 -19.77 5.35 5.19
C GLY A 27 -18.32 4.90 5.30
N ILE A 28 -17.97 4.20 6.38
CA ILE A 28 -16.63 3.63 6.60
C ILE A 28 -16.32 2.56 5.54
N ILE A 29 -17.27 1.67 5.24
CA ILE A 29 -17.09 0.64 4.22
C ILE A 29 -16.99 1.27 2.82
N SER A 30 -17.87 2.20 2.45
CA SER A 30 -17.85 2.93 1.18
C SER A 30 -16.49 3.61 0.97
N SER A 31 -16.03 4.37 1.96
CA SER A 31 -14.73 5.03 1.96
C SER A 31 -13.58 4.02 1.83
N SER A 32 -13.66 2.90 2.56
CA SER A 32 -12.59 1.90 2.58
C SER A 32 -12.49 1.11 1.28
N LEU A 33 -13.63 0.83 0.63
CA LEU A 33 -13.66 0.23 -0.70
C LEU A 33 -13.04 1.16 -1.74
N GLY A 34 -13.29 2.47 -1.64
CA GLY A 34 -12.69 3.43 -2.55
C GLY A 34 -11.19 3.61 -2.33
N VAL A 35 -10.70 3.60 -1.07
CA VAL A 35 -9.25 3.54 -0.77
C VAL A 35 -8.62 2.30 -1.39
N LEU A 36 -9.26 1.14 -1.22
CA LEU A 36 -8.79 -0.13 -1.76
C LEU A 36 -8.64 -0.09 -3.30
N LEU A 37 -9.65 0.45 -3.98
CA LEU A 37 -9.64 0.62 -5.43
C LEU A 37 -8.57 1.63 -5.88
N LYS A 38 -8.50 2.80 -5.24
CA LYS A 38 -7.52 3.85 -5.57
C LYS A 38 -6.08 3.38 -5.38
N ALA A 39 -5.81 2.73 -4.24
CA ALA A 39 -4.50 2.15 -3.94
C ALA A 39 -4.10 1.00 -4.89
N ASN A 40 -5.06 0.45 -5.64
CA ASN A 40 -4.84 -0.52 -6.70
C ASN A 40 -4.82 0.10 -8.11
N GLY A 41 -4.85 1.43 -8.25
CA GLY A 41 -4.72 2.16 -9.51
C GLY A 41 -6.04 2.53 -10.20
N TYR A 42 -7.20 2.29 -9.58
CA TYR A 42 -8.49 2.65 -10.16
C TYR A 42 -8.90 4.08 -9.78
N ARG A 43 -9.38 4.85 -10.76
CA ARG A 43 -10.12 6.10 -10.49
C ARG A 43 -11.50 5.79 -9.92
N VAL A 44 -11.86 6.49 -8.83
CA VAL A 44 -13.08 6.22 -8.06
C VAL A 44 -13.86 7.52 -7.86
N SER A 45 -15.19 7.44 -8.00
CA SER A 45 -16.13 8.47 -7.57
C SER A 45 -17.09 7.91 -6.52
N ALA A 46 -17.80 8.79 -5.82
CA ALA A 46 -18.79 8.42 -4.81
C ALA A 46 -20.09 9.20 -4.97
N ILE A 47 -21.21 8.56 -4.69
CA ILE A 47 -22.54 9.17 -4.61
C ILE A 47 -23.17 8.75 -3.29
N LYS A 48 -23.74 9.72 -2.57
CA LYS A 48 -24.59 9.48 -1.40
C LYS A 48 -26.05 9.66 -1.79
N ILE A 49 -26.89 8.70 -1.42
CA ILE A 49 -28.34 8.83 -1.49
C ILE A 49 -28.86 8.99 -0.07
N ASP A 50 -29.48 10.12 0.22
CA ASP A 50 -30.15 10.40 1.49
C ASP A 50 -31.67 10.47 1.30
N PRO A 51 -32.44 9.49 1.80
CA PRO A 51 -33.86 9.39 1.47
C PRO A 51 -34.77 10.39 2.21
N TYR A 52 -34.27 11.57 2.59
CA TYR A 52 -35.07 12.66 3.18
C TYR A 52 -35.59 13.64 2.11
N ILE A 53 -36.66 14.38 2.47
CA ILE A 53 -37.37 15.30 1.56
C ILE A 53 -36.65 16.64 1.37
N ASN A 54 -35.76 17.03 2.28
CA ASN A 54 -34.94 18.24 2.10
C ASN A 54 -34.17 18.21 0.77
N ILE A 55 -34.05 19.36 0.13
CA ILE A 55 -33.28 19.49 -1.12
C ILE A 55 -31.78 19.32 -0.83
N ASP A 56 -31.32 19.90 0.28
CA ASP A 56 -29.92 19.89 0.71
C ASP A 56 -29.84 19.94 2.24
N ALA A 57 -28.62 19.94 2.79
CA ALA A 57 -28.39 19.96 4.22
C ALA A 57 -28.33 21.38 4.83
N GLY A 58 -28.39 22.43 4.01
CA GLY A 58 -28.10 23.81 4.43
C GLY A 58 -29.06 24.35 5.49
N THR A 59 -30.29 23.83 5.52
CA THR A 59 -31.33 24.24 6.48
C THR A 59 -31.39 23.39 7.75
N PHE A 60 -30.57 22.34 7.88
CA PHE A 60 -30.59 21.51 9.09
C PHE A 60 -29.96 22.24 10.27
N SER A 61 -30.54 22.02 11.45
CA SER A 61 -29.88 22.39 12.70
C SER A 61 -28.71 21.45 12.95
N PRO A 62 -27.52 21.97 13.33
CA PRO A 62 -26.39 21.11 13.72
C PRO A 62 -26.69 20.18 14.90
N LEU A 63 -27.75 20.47 15.67
CA LEU A 63 -28.18 19.62 16.77
C LEU A 63 -28.91 18.34 16.31
N GLU A 64 -29.46 18.33 15.10
CA GLU A 64 -30.27 17.23 14.57
C GLU A 64 -29.47 16.33 13.63
N HIS A 65 -28.62 16.94 12.79
CA HIS A 65 -27.92 16.24 11.70
C HIS A 65 -26.38 16.33 11.80
N GLY A 66 -25.84 16.97 12.83
CA GLY A 66 -24.40 17.23 12.93
C GLY A 66 -23.94 18.31 11.96
N GLU A 67 -22.67 18.26 11.58
CA GLU A 67 -22.07 19.27 10.71
C GLU A 67 -22.64 19.25 9.28
N VAL A 68 -22.97 20.44 8.76
CA VAL A 68 -23.23 20.67 7.33
C VAL A 68 -21.90 20.84 6.60
N TYR A 69 -21.63 19.94 5.65
CA TYR A 69 -20.40 19.95 4.86
C TYR A 69 -20.60 20.72 3.54
N VAL A 70 -19.60 21.47 3.10
CA VAL A 70 -19.68 22.28 1.86
C VAL A 70 -18.75 21.71 0.80
N LEU A 71 -19.26 21.56 -0.43
CA LEU A 71 -18.51 21.12 -1.60
C LEU A 71 -17.98 22.30 -2.44
N ASP A 72 -17.12 22.02 -3.41
CA ASP A 72 -16.47 23.07 -4.23
C ASP A 72 -17.47 23.97 -4.97
N ASP A 73 -18.59 23.41 -5.43
CA ASP A 73 -19.66 24.12 -6.14
C ASP A 73 -20.68 24.79 -5.19
N GLY A 74 -20.35 24.86 -3.90
CA GLY A 74 -21.15 25.50 -2.86
C GLY A 74 -22.38 24.70 -2.43
N ALA A 75 -22.49 23.43 -2.82
CA ALA A 75 -23.53 22.55 -2.27
C ALA A 75 -23.31 22.31 -0.77
N GLU A 76 -24.38 22.46 0.00
CA GLU A 76 -24.44 22.09 1.42
C GLU A 76 -24.98 20.67 1.55
N VAL A 77 -24.19 19.75 2.10
CA VAL A 77 -24.47 18.31 2.09
C VAL A 77 -24.22 17.68 3.45
N ASP A 78 -24.68 16.44 3.60
CA ASP A 78 -24.38 15.61 4.76
C ASP A 78 -22.87 15.33 4.88
N LEU A 79 -22.39 15.20 6.13
CA LEU A 79 -21.00 14.98 6.48
C LEU A 79 -20.38 13.72 5.86
N ASP A 80 -21.18 12.72 5.48
CA ASP A 80 -20.70 11.51 4.81
C ASP A 80 -19.94 11.82 3.51
N LEU A 81 -20.35 12.84 2.75
CA LEU A 81 -19.59 13.26 1.56
C LEU A 81 -18.21 13.80 1.94
N GLY A 82 -18.10 14.51 3.06
CA GLY A 82 -16.81 14.95 3.59
C GLY A 82 -15.92 13.79 3.99
N ASN A 83 -16.50 12.72 4.54
CA ASN A 83 -15.74 11.49 4.83
C ASN A 83 -15.23 10.81 3.54
N TYR A 84 -16.03 10.79 2.48
CA TYR A 84 -15.59 10.28 1.18
C TYR A 84 -14.45 11.12 0.59
N GLU A 85 -14.60 12.45 0.56
CA GLU A 85 -13.53 13.32 0.08
C GLU A 85 -12.25 13.12 0.87
N ARG A 86 -12.33 13.02 2.21
CA ARG A 86 -11.18 12.74 3.10
C ARG A 86 -10.44 11.47 2.72
N PHE A 87 -11.15 10.35 2.63
CA PHE A 87 -10.54 9.04 2.40
C PHE A 87 -10.08 8.85 0.96
N LEU A 88 -10.86 9.32 -0.01
CA LEU A 88 -10.58 9.13 -1.44
C LEU A 88 -9.65 10.21 -1.98
N ASN A 89 -9.51 11.34 -1.28
CA ASN A 89 -8.81 12.55 -1.74
C ASN A 89 -9.31 12.94 -3.13
N VAL A 90 -10.60 13.27 -3.19
CA VAL A 90 -11.38 13.69 -4.38
C VAL A 90 -12.20 14.95 -4.04
N ARG A 91 -12.79 15.56 -5.06
CA ARG A 91 -13.65 16.75 -5.02
C ARG A 91 -15.02 16.43 -5.62
N LEU A 92 -15.98 16.08 -4.77
CA LEU A 92 -17.35 15.78 -5.14
C LEU A 92 -18.14 17.06 -5.41
N ARG A 93 -19.29 16.92 -6.08
CA ARG A 93 -20.16 18.03 -6.50
C ARG A 93 -21.58 17.85 -5.95
N ARG A 94 -22.42 18.88 -6.06
CA ARG A 94 -23.83 18.89 -5.66
C ARG A 94 -24.60 17.65 -6.09
N ASP A 95 -24.34 17.22 -7.32
CA ASP A 95 -25.00 16.09 -7.98
C ASP A 95 -24.55 14.73 -7.45
N ASN A 96 -23.42 14.65 -6.72
CA ASN A 96 -22.99 13.46 -5.99
C ASN A 96 -23.82 13.21 -4.72
N ASN A 97 -24.67 14.15 -4.32
CA ASN A 97 -25.66 13.94 -3.27
C ASN A 97 -27.07 13.94 -3.86
N ILE A 98 -27.77 12.82 -3.72
CA ILE A 98 -29.14 12.63 -4.17
C ILE A 98 -30.05 12.60 -2.94
N THR A 99 -31.12 13.39 -2.95
CA THR A 99 -32.15 13.36 -1.92
C THR A 99 -33.52 13.06 -2.53
N THR A 100 -34.47 12.62 -1.71
CA THR A 100 -35.87 12.43 -2.16
C THR A 100 -36.41 13.76 -2.70
N GLY A 101 -36.14 14.87 -2.00
CA GLY A 101 -36.52 16.22 -2.44
C GLY A 101 -36.00 16.57 -3.84
N LYS A 102 -34.68 16.40 -4.08
CA LYS A 102 -34.05 16.70 -5.38
C LYS A 102 -34.67 15.90 -6.52
N ILE A 103 -34.86 14.60 -6.33
CA ILE A 103 -35.40 13.71 -7.37
C ILE A 103 -36.86 14.04 -7.67
N TYR A 104 -37.68 14.23 -6.63
CA TYR A 104 -39.10 14.52 -6.82
C TYR A 104 -39.29 15.89 -7.46
N ARG A 105 -38.54 16.91 -7.01
CA ARG A 105 -38.52 18.22 -7.65
C ARG A 105 -38.13 18.11 -9.13
N HIS A 106 -37.05 17.39 -9.44
CA HIS A 106 -36.62 17.19 -10.83
C HIS A 106 -37.69 16.56 -11.71
N VAL A 107 -38.40 15.54 -11.22
CA VAL A 107 -39.49 14.89 -11.96
C VAL A 107 -40.73 15.79 -12.07
N ILE A 108 -41.10 16.49 -11.00
CA ILE A 108 -42.23 17.42 -11.00
C ILE A 108 -41.96 18.60 -11.95
N ASP A 109 -40.75 19.16 -11.95
CA ASP A 109 -40.37 20.27 -12.83
C ASP A 109 -40.40 19.85 -14.31
N LYS A 110 -39.96 18.62 -14.61
CA LYS A 110 -40.10 18.02 -15.96
C LYS A 110 -41.56 17.89 -16.37
N GLU A 111 -42.40 17.44 -15.45
CA GLU A 111 -43.83 17.29 -15.69
C GLU A 111 -44.51 18.64 -15.95
N ARG A 112 -44.22 19.65 -15.12
CA ARG A 112 -44.73 21.02 -15.32
C ARG A 112 -44.25 21.66 -16.61
N ARG A 113 -43.03 21.33 -17.08
CA ARG A 113 -42.51 21.78 -18.39
C ARG A 113 -43.15 21.06 -19.58
N GLY A 114 -43.85 19.95 -19.36
CA GLY A 114 -44.53 19.19 -20.40
C GLY A 114 -43.71 18.02 -20.97
N ASP A 115 -42.57 17.65 -20.36
CA ASP A 115 -41.67 16.59 -20.87
C ASP A 115 -42.35 15.21 -20.97
N TYR A 116 -43.44 14.97 -20.22
CA TYR A 116 -44.21 13.72 -20.25
C TYR A 116 -45.45 13.73 -21.15
N LEU A 117 -45.75 14.84 -21.84
CA LEU A 117 -46.81 14.97 -22.85
C LEU A 117 -48.19 14.45 -22.38
N GLY A 118 -48.58 14.77 -21.15
CA GLY A 118 -49.87 14.39 -20.56
C GLY A 118 -49.99 12.96 -20.03
N LYS A 119 -48.91 12.16 -20.05
CA LYS A 119 -48.90 10.83 -19.43
C LYS A 119 -48.95 10.91 -17.90
N THR A 120 -49.53 9.90 -17.26
CA THR A 120 -49.50 9.77 -15.80
C THR A 120 -48.07 9.56 -15.30
N VAL A 121 -47.58 10.49 -14.46
CA VAL A 121 -46.27 10.39 -13.80
C VAL A 121 -46.41 9.60 -12.50
N GLN A 122 -45.54 8.62 -12.27
CA GLN A 122 -45.64 7.61 -11.21
C GLN A 122 -44.25 7.28 -10.66
N THR A 123 -44.18 6.71 -9.45
CA THR A 123 -42.91 6.27 -8.83
C THR A 123 -42.15 5.29 -9.73
N ILE A 124 -42.86 4.31 -10.30
CA ILE A 124 -42.31 3.43 -11.35
C ILE A 124 -43.08 3.73 -12.65
N PRO A 125 -42.40 4.02 -13.77
CA PRO A 125 -40.96 4.07 -13.94
C PRO A 125 -40.33 5.46 -13.71
N HIS A 126 -41.11 6.53 -13.56
CA HIS A 126 -40.58 7.89 -13.73
C HIS A 126 -39.58 8.32 -12.65
N ILE A 127 -39.85 8.03 -11.37
CA ILE A 127 -38.91 8.33 -10.27
C ILE A 127 -37.71 7.39 -10.33
N THR A 128 -37.92 6.08 -10.56
CA THR A 128 -36.82 5.10 -10.63
C THR A 128 -35.89 5.32 -11.84
N GLU A 129 -36.43 5.71 -12.99
CA GLU A 129 -35.66 6.14 -14.15
C GLU A 129 -34.89 7.42 -13.86
N ALA A 130 -35.51 8.41 -13.22
CA ALA A 130 -34.82 9.65 -12.82
C ALA A 130 -33.63 9.37 -11.89
N ILE A 131 -33.79 8.53 -10.88
CA ILE A 131 -32.71 8.12 -9.96
C ILE A 131 -31.59 7.43 -10.74
N SER A 132 -31.94 6.43 -11.55
CA SER A 132 -30.93 5.64 -12.22
C SER A 132 -30.18 6.42 -13.31
N SER A 133 -30.86 7.26 -14.09
CA SER A 133 -30.22 8.19 -15.03
C SER A 133 -29.37 9.25 -14.34
N TRP A 134 -29.77 9.70 -13.14
CA TRP A 134 -28.93 10.60 -12.34
C TRP A 134 -27.63 9.92 -11.93
N VAL A 135 -27.71 8.72 -11.36
CA VAL A 135 -26.54 7.94 -10.95
C VAL A 135 -25.62 7.65 -12.13
N GLU A 136 -26.15 7.21 -13.28
CA GLU A 136 -25.36 6.93 -14.48
C GLU A 136 -24.63 8.17 -14.98
N ARG A 137 -25.32 9.33 -15.04
CA ARG A 137 -24.72 10.60 -15.47
C ARG A 137 -23.61 11.07 -14.51
N VAL A 138 -23.85 11.02 -13.21
CA VAL A 138 -22.92 11.54 -12.20
C VAL A 138 -21.72 10.62 -12.00
N ALA A 139 -21.91 9.31 -12.15
CA ALA A 139 -20.84 8.32 -12.04
C ALA A 139 -19.70 8.55 -13.05
N GLN A 140 -19.99 9.19 -14.20
CA GLN A 140 -19.02 9.51 -15.26
C GLN A 140 -18.20 10.77 -14.97
N ILE A 141 -18.63 11.62 -14.03
CA ILE A 141 -17.98 12.91 -13.77
C ILE A 141 -16.63 12.67 -13.07
N PRO A 142 -15.50 13.17 -13.63
CA PRO A 142 -14.21 13.13 -12.95
C PRO A 142 -14.23 13.99 -11.68
N VAL A 143 -13.73 13.42 -10.58
CA VAL A 143 -13.69 14.06 -9.25
C VAL A 143 -12.30 14.03 -8.61
N ASP A 144 -11.31 13.42 -9.24
CA ASP A 144 -9.94 13.28 -8.72
C ASP A 144 -8.97 14.35 -9.26
N GLY A 145 -9.49 15.35 -9.97
CA GLY A 145 -8.70 16.39 -10.65
C GLY A 145 -8.19 15.99 -12.04
N SER A 146 -8.47 14.77 -12.51
CA SER A 146 -8.19 14.35 -13.88
C SER A 146 -9.33 14.74 -14.85
N HIS A 147 -9.10 14.54 -16.15
CA HIS A 147 -10.12 14.68 -17.19
C HIS A 147 -10.75 13.35 -17.60
N ASP A 148 -10.40 12.25 -16.92
CA ASP A 148 -10.82 10.91 -17.29
C ASP A 148 -11.98 10.42 -16.43
N GLU A 149 -12.90 9.65 -17.05
CA GLU A 149 -14.00 9.04 -16.33
C GLU A 149 -13.51 8.10 -15.20
N PRO A 150 -14.22 8.07 -14.05
CA PRO A 150 -13.99 7.07 -13.01
C PRO A 150 -14.18 5.65 -13.55
N HIS A 151 -13.37 4.71 -13.08
CA HIS A 151 -13.59 3.29 -13.41
C HIS A 151 -14.74 2.72 -12.59
N VAL A 152 -14.88 3.19 -11.35
CA VAL A 152 -15.88 2.72 -10.39
C VAL A 152 -16.53 3.91 -9.69
N CYS A 153 -17.86 3.88 -9.57
CA CYS A 153 -18.63 4.77 -8.72
C CYS A 153 -19.23 3.98 -7.55
N ILE A 154 -18.91 4.37 -6.33
CA ILE A 154 -19.48 3.79 -5.11
C ILE A 154 -20.73 4.59 -4.76
N VAL A 155 -21.88 3.93 -4.70
CA VAL A 155 -23.15 4.54 -4.31
C VAL A 155 -23.54 4.04 -2.94
N GLU A 156 -23.60 4.91 -1.95
CA GLU A 156 -24.13 4.57 -0.65
C GLU A 156 -25.62 4.92 -0.57
N LEU A 157 -26.45 3.92 -0.25
CA LEU A 157 -27.84 4.13 0.08
C LEU A 157 -28.00 4.36 1.59
N GLY A 158 -28.38 5.58 1.96
CA GLY A 158 -28.75 5.97 3.32
C GLY A 158 -29.94 5.18 3.86
N GLY A 159 -30.11 5.21 5.18
CA GLY A 159 -31.13 4.41 5.88
C GLY A 159 -30.82 2.91 5.95
N THR A 160 -31.83 2.11 6.28
CA THR A 160 -31.75 0.66 6.39
C THR A 160 -32.68 0.00 5.37
N ILE A 161 -32.28 -1.15 4.84
CA ILE A 161 -33.14 -1.93 3.95
C ILE A 161 -34.37 -2.42 4.72
N GLY A 162 -35.54 -1.98 4.27
CA GLY A 162 -36.83 -2.22 4.91
C GLY A 162 -37.59 -0.92 5.21
N ASP A 163 -36.87 0.19 5.33
CA ASP A 163 -37.43 1.52 5.56
C ASP A 163 -38.16 2.02 4.29
N ILE A 164 -39.37 2.57 4.45
CA ILE A 164 -40.24 2.97 3.33
C ILE A 164 -39.64 4.13 2.53
N GLU A 165 -38.86 4.97 3.19
CA GLU A 165 -38.19 6.16 2.65
C GLU A 165 -37.19 5.78 1.55
N GLY A 166 -36.52 4.63 1.69
CA GLY A 166 -35.52 4.15 0.75
C GLY A 166 -36.07 3.37 -0.45
N MET A 167 -37.34 2.94 -0.43
CA MET A 167 -37.88 1.97 -1.39
C MET A 167 -37.80 2.41 -2.86
N PRO A 168 -38.12 3.67 -3.24
CA PRO A 168 -37.95 4.11 -4.63
C PRO A 168 -36.50 4.00 -5.12
N PHE A 169 -35.52 4.23 -4.25
CA PHE A 169 -34.10 4.11 -4.59
C PHE A 169 -33.67 2.65 -4.75
N VAL A 170 -34.12 1.76 -3.86
CA VAL A 170 -33.87 0.31 -4.00
C VAL A 170 -34.43 -0.20 -5.33
N ALA A 171 -35.68 0.15 -5.64
CA ALA A 171 -36.35 -0.22 -6.89
C ALA A 171 -35.60 0.31 -8.14
N ALA A 172 -34.99 1.50 -8.05
CA ALA A 172 -34.19 2.06 -9.15
C ALA A 172 -32.95 1.21 -9.50
N PHE A 173 -32.40 0.46 -8.52
CA PHE A 173 -31.26 -0.41 -8.74
C PHE A 173 -31.62 -1.84 -9.17
N GLU A 174 -32.87 -2.29 -9.02
CA GLU A 174 -33.32 -3.62 -9.45
C GLU A 174 -33.04 -3.89 -10.93
N LYS A 175 -33.14 -2.85 -11.78
CA LYS A 175 -32.87 -2.97 -13.22
C LYS A 175 -31.46 -3.51 -13.51
N TYR A 176 -30.49 -3.27 -12.63
CA TYR A 176 -29.11 -3.74 -12.80
C TYR A 176 -28.92 -5.24 -12.52
N GLN A 177 -29.93 -5.91 -11.94
CA GLN A 177 -29.93 -7.37 -11.79
C GLN A 177 -30.18 -8.10 -13.12
N ARG A 178 -30.61 -7.38 -14.17
CA ARG A 178 -30.77 -7.94 -15.53
C ARG A 178 -29.42 -8.47 -16.05
N PRO A 179 -29.38 -9.65 -16.71
CA PRO A 179 -28.12 -10.27 -17.15
C PRO A 179 -27.18 -9.35 -17.95
N ARG A 180 -27.74 -8.49 -18.81
CA ARG A 180 -26.97 -7.53 -19.64
C ARG A 180 -26.26 -6.43 -18.83
N LEU A 181 -26.81 -6.05 -17.68
CA LEU A 181 -26.25 -5.00 -16.81
C LEU A 181 -25.47 -5.58 -15.62
N ARG A 182 -25.64 -6.88 -15.34
CA ARG A 182 -25.06 -7.55 -14.17
C ARG A 182 -23.56 -7.32 -14.04
N LYS A 183 -22.79 -7.30 -15.14
CA LYS A 183 -21.32 -7.07 -15.11
C LYS A 183 -20.92 -5.63 -14.72
N ARG A 184 -21.87 -4.69 -14.78
CA ARG A 184 -21.65 -3.26 -14.44
C ARG A 184 -22.02 -2.92 -13.01
N PHE A 185 -22.61 -3.86 -12.27
CA PHE A 185 -23.21 -3.58 -10.98
C PHE A 185 -22.84 -4.65 -9.94
N MET A 186 -22.50 -4.18 -8.76
CA MET A 186 -22.17 -5.01 -7.60
C MET A 186 -22.89 -4.49 -6.36
N THR A 187 -23.53 -5.39 -5.61
CA THR A 187 -24.19 -5.03 -4.35
C THR A 187 -23.33 -5.46 -3.16
N VAL A 188 -22.97 -4.52 -2.30
CA VAL A 188 -22.28 -4.77 -1.03
C VAL A 188 -23.25 -4.48 0.10
N HIS A 189 -23.58 -5.49 0.89
CA HIS A 189 -24.54 -5.35 2.00
C HIS A 189 -23.82 -5.36 3.34
N VAL A 190 -23.92 -4.26 4.09
CA VAL A 190 -23.31 -4.08 5.41
C VAL A 190 -24.33 -4.38 6.49
N SER A 191 -24.04 -5.32 7.36
CA SER A 191 -24.94 -5.72 8.44
C SER A 191 -24.20 -5.98 9.74
N LEU A 192 -24.87 -5.72 10.86
CA LEU A 192 -24.35 -5.98 12.20
C LEU A 192 -24.53 -7.45 12.60
N VAL A 193 -23.47 -8.07 13.10
CA VAL A 193 -23.50 -9.33 13.85
C VAL A 193 -23.39 -8.97 15.34
N ILE A 194 -24.49 -9.16 16.05
CA ILE A 194 -24.61 -8.79 17.46
C ILE A 194 -24.06 -9.92 18.32
N ALA A 195 -23.25 -9.62 19.33
CA ALA A 195 -22.84 -10.58 20.35
C ALA A 195 -23.32 -10.12 21.74
N PRO A 196 -24.60 -10.33 22.10
CA PRO A 196 -25.15 -9.85 23.36
C PRO A 196 -24.38 -10.43 24.55
N LYS A 197 -23.96 -9.58 25.49
CA LYS A 197 -23.21 -9.97 26.70
C LYS A 197 -23.90 -11.07 27.50
N SER A 198 -25.24 -11.10 27.53
CA SER A 198 -26.03 -12.11 28.23
C SER A 198 -25.85 -13.53 27.70
N THR A 199 -25.64 -13.69 26.39
CA THR A 199 -25.43 -15.00 25.77
C THR A 199 -23.97 -15.30 25.47
N GLY A 200 -23.13 -14.27 25.32
CA GLY A 200 -21.72 -14.39 24.93
C GLY A 200 -21.49 -14.86 23.49
N GLU A 201 -22.53 -15.22 22.75
CA GLU A 201 -22.46 -15.82 21.42
C GLU A 201 -22.88 -14.83 20.31
N PRO A 202 -22.15 -14.80 19.17
CA PRO A 202 -22.58 -14.05 18.00
C PRO A 202 -23.92 -14.55 17.45
N LYS A 203 -24.90 -13.65 17.30
CA LYS A 203 -26.22 -13.93 16.74
C LYS A 203 -26.31 -13.39 15.31
N THR A 204 -26.64 -14.28 14.38
CA THR A 204 -26.75 -13.98 12.94
C THR A 204 -28.16 -13.60 12.49
N LYS A 205 -29.19 -13.82 13.32
CA LYS A 205 -30.59 -13.71 12.91
C LYS A 205 -30.97 -12.30 12.40
N PRO A 206 -30.56 -11.19 13.02
CA PRO A 206 -30.84 -9.85 12.50
C PRO A 206 -30.26 -9.64 11.09
N MET A 207 -29.01 -10.04 10.89
CA MET A 207 -28.35 -9.99 9.59
C MET A 207 -29.04 -10.88 8.55
N GLN A 208 -29.46 -12.09 8.93
CA GLN A 208 -30.22 -12.98 8.04
C GLN A 208 -31.55 -12.35 7.59
N ASN A 209 -32.27 -11.68 8.50
CA ASN A 209 -33.47 -10.92 8.16
C ASN A 209 -33.15 -9.76 7.22
N SER A 210 -32.04 -9.05 7.44
CA SER A 210 -31.62 -7.96 6.56
C SER A 210 -31.35 -8.45 5.12
N ILE A 211 -30.65 -9.57 4.96
CA ILE A 211 -30.42 -10.18 3.63
C ILE A 211 -31.74 -10.65 3.00
N LYS A 212 -32.65 -11.20 3.80
CA LYS A 212 -33.98 -11.58 3.31
C LYS A 212 -34.75 -10.36 2.80
N ASN A 213 -34.72 -9.24 3.52
CA ASN A 213 -35.37 -8.00 3.10
C ASN A 213 -34.75 -7.43 1.83
N LEU A 214 -33.41 -7.44 1.72
CA LEU A 214 -32.71 -7.02 0.49
C LEU A 214 -33.15 -7.83 -0.73
N ARG A 215 -33.23 -9.16 -0.60
CA ARG A 215 -33.72 -10.05 -1.67
C ARG A 215 -35.19 -9.86 -1.99
N THR A 216 -36.01 -9.62 -0.97
CA THR A 216 -37.45 -9.34 -1.14
C THR A 216 -37.65 -8.02 -1.91
N ALA A 217 -36.76 -7.04 -1.69
CA ALA A 217 -36.70 -5.79 -2.45
C ALA A 217 -35.94 -5.92 -3.79
N GLY A 218 -35.78 -7.13 -4.33
CA GLY A 218 -35.23 -7.36 -5.67
C GLY A 218 -33.71 -7.31 -5.81
N LEU A 219 -32.94 -7.10 -4.73
CA LEU A 219 -31.47 -7.04 -4.77
C LEU A 219 -30.83 -8.27 -4.12
N THR A 220 -29.79 -8.81 -4.75
CA THR A 220 -28.99 -9.92 -4.19
C THR A 220 -27.59 -9.40 -3.82
N PRO A 221 -27.09 -9.66 -2.59
CA PRO A 221 -25.74 -9.22 -2.20
C PRO A 221 -24.67 -10.02 -2.95
N ASP A 222 -23.67 -9.32 -3.48
CA ASP A 222 -22.46 -9.92 -4.05
C ASP A 222 -21.33 -10.01 -3.01
N LEU A 223 -21.33 -9.12 -2.01
CA LEU A 223 -20.52 -9.23 -0.78
C LEU A 223 -21.40 -8.93 0.43
N ILE A 224 -21.17 -9.70 1.51
CA ILE A 224 -21.79 -9.46 2.80
C ILE A 224 -20.68 -8.99 3.75
N ILE A 225 -20.75 -7.72 4.17
CA ILE A 225 -19.85 -7.14 5.15
C ILE A 225 -20.50 -7.26 6.52
N CYS A 226 -19.93 -8.13 7.36
CA CYS A 226 -20.39 -8.39 8.71
C CYS A 226 -19.60 -7.55 9.70
N ARG A 227 -20.24 -6.51 10.24
CA ARG A 227 -19.69 -5.69 11.34
C ARG A 227 -19.84 -6.42 12.66
N SER A 228 -18.78 -6.47 13.46
CA SER A 228 -18.76 -7.20 14.73
C SER A 228 -17.71 -6.62 15.69
N GLU A 229 -17.79 -6.92 16.99
CA GLU A 229 -16.73 -6.54 17.93
C GLU A 229 -15.46 -7.39 17.73
N LYS A 230 -15.64 -8.69 17.43
CA LYS A 230 -14.55 -9.68 17.30
C LYS A 230 -14.53 -10.30 15.91
N LYS A 231 -13.40 -10.90 15.53
CA LYS A 231 -13.24 -11.66 14.28
C LYS A 231 -14.29 -12.77 14.18
N LEU A 232 -14.81 -12.99 12.98
CA LEU A 232 -15.75 -14.08 12.71
C LEU A 232 -15.02 -15.42 12.75
N THR A 233 -15.66 -16.41 13.36
CA THR A 233 -15.21 -17.82 13.29
C THR A 233 -15.63 -18.45 11.97
N GLU A 234 -14.95 -19.52 11.55
CA GLU A 234 -15.28 -20.21 10.29
C GLU A 234 -16.69 -20.80 10.32
N ASN A 235 -17.11 -21.37 11.46
CA ASN A 235 -18.48 -21.87 11.65
C ASN A 235 -19.52 -20.77 11.46
N LEU A 236 -19.23 -19.56 11.97
CA LEU A 236 -20.11 -18.42 11.81
C LEU A 236 -20.17 -18.00 10.35
N LYS A 237 -19.02 -17.90 9.65
CA LYS A 237 -18.97 -17.61 8.22
C LYS A 237 -19.79 -18.61 7.40
N ASN A 238 -19.62 -19.91 7.63
CA ASN A 238 -20.35 -20.96 6.91
C ASN A 238 -21.87 -20.83 7.09
N LYS A 239 -22.34 -20.56 8.32
CA LYS A 239 -23.76 -20.30 8.58
C LYS A 239 -24.29 -19.07 7.82
N ILE A 240 -23.45 -18.05 7.63
CA ILE A 240 -23.81 -16.85 6.85
C ILE A 240 -23.86 -17.19 5.36
N CYS A 241 -22.93 -18.01 4.86
CA CYS A 241 -22.90 -18.47 3.47
C CYS A 241 -24.19 -19.20 3.10
N GLU A 242 -24.62 -20.16 3.91
CA GLU A 242 -25.84 -20.95 3.69
C GLU A 242 -27.09 -20.08 3.59
N PHE A 243 -27.26 -19.11 4.50
CA PHE A 243 -28.43 -18.21 4.50
C PHE A 243 -28.35 -17.13 3.42
N GLY A 244 -27.14 -16.62 3.18
CA GLY A 244 -26.84 -15.56 2.23
C GLY A 244 -26.86 -16.02 0.77
N LEU A 245 -26.74 -17.33 0.52
CA LEU A 245 -26.53 -17.92 -0.80
C LEU A 245 -25.28 -17.33 -1.49
N VAL A 246 -24.18 -17.24 -0.73
CA VAL A 246 -22.88 -16.75 -1.22
C VAL A 246 -21.75 -17.69 -0.78
N ASP A 247 -20.62 -17.63 -1.48
CA ASP A 247 -19.43 -18.39 -1.11
C ASP A 247 -18.73 -17.79 0.12
N SER A 248 -17.93 -18.60 0.84
CA SER A 248 -17.19 -18.14 2.04
C SER A 248 -16.27 -16.94 1.78
N GLU A 249 -15.68 -16.85 0.58
CA GLU A 249 -14.88 -15.68 0.17
C GLU A 249 -15.70 -14.38 0.11
N GLN A 250 -17.02 -14.46 -0.11
CA GLN A 250 -17.91 -13.30 -0.20
C GLN A 250 -18.44 -12.82 1.16
N VAL A 251 -18.14 -13.54 2.25
CA VAL A 251 -18.51 -13.16 3.63
C VAL A 251 -17.30 -12.53 4.34
N ILE A 252 -17.31 -11.20 4.42
CA ILE A 252 -16.19 -10.41 4.93
C ILE A 252 -16.47 -10.00 6.37
N GLY A 253 -15.60 -10.42 7.29
CA GLY A 253 -15.70 -10.03 8.69
C GLY A 253 -14.96 -8.71 8.95
N VAL A 254 -15.67 -7.64 9.28
CA VAL A 254 -15.09 -6.34 9.63
C VAL A 254 -15.32 -6.11 11.12
N HIS A 255 -14.34 -6.57 11.91
CA HIS A 255 -14.36 -6.41 13.36
C HIS A 255 -13.92 -5.01 13.78
N ASP A 256 -14.12 -4.64 15.03
CA ASP A 256 -13.62 -3.37 15.55
C ASP A 256 -12.09 -3.31 15.45
N CYS A 257 -11.64 -2.22 14.84
CA CYS A 257 -10.23 -1.92 14.61
C CYS A 257 -9.79 -0.81 15.55
N LYS A 258 -8.48 -0.67 15.79
CA LYS A 258 -7.95 0.38 16.69
C LYS A 258 -8.28 1.78 16.20
N ASN A 259 -8.23 1.95 14.88
CA ASN A 259 -8.63 3.15 14.18
C ASN A 259 -9.28 2.77 12.84
N ILE A 260 -10.05 3.71 12.27
CA ILE A 260 -10.79 3.50 11.02
C ILE A 260 -9.88 3.28 9.80
N TYR A 261 -8.63 3.74 9.82
CA TYR A 261 -7.67 3.58 8.71
C TYR A 261 -7.18 2.13 8.55
N GLN A 262 -7.42 1.26 9.55
CA GLN A 262 -7.13 -0.17 9.44
C GLN A 262 -8.20 -0.94 8.66
N VAL A 263 -9.40 -0.39 8.46
CA VAL A 263 -10.49 -1.08 7.75
C VAL A 263 -10.11 -1.38 6.28
N PRO A 264 -9.55 -0.45 5.48
CA PRO A 264 -9.05 -0.77 4.14
C PRO A 264 -8.03 -1.92 4.12
N ILE A 265 -7.13 -1.97 5.12
CA ILE A 265 -6.12 -3.04 5.27
C ILE A 265 -6.80 -4.39 5.52
N LEU A 266 -7.81 -4.41 6.39
CA LEU A 266 -8.56 -5.61 6.70
C LEU A 266 -9.34 -6.13 5.48
N LEU A 267 -9.91 -5.24 4.67
CA LEU A 267 -10.58 -5.62 3.42
C LEU A 267 -9.58 -6.17 2.39
N GLN A 268 -8.41 -5.54 2.24
CA GLN A 268 -7.33 -6.03 1.37
C GLN A 268 -6.88 -7.43 1.79
N SER A 269 -6.66 -7.68 3.09
CA SER A 269 -6.23 -9.00 3.58
C SER A 269 -7.25 -10.12 3.37
N GLN A 270 -8.53 -9.78 3.22
CA GLN A 270 -9.61 -10.74 2.94
C GLN A 270 -9.92 -10.86 1.44
N GLY A 271 -9.07 -10.31 0.56
CA GLY A 271 -9.18 -10.50 -0.90
C GLY A 271 -10.32 -9.71 -1.55
N VAL A 272 -10.88 -8.70 -0.88
CA VAL A 272 -12.05 -7.93 -1.37
C VAL A 272 -11.80 -7.31 -2.75
N ILE A 273 -10.58 -6.83 -3.02
CA ILE A 273 -10.24 -6.23 -4.31
C ILE A 273 -10.31 -7.25 -5.45
N ASP A 274 -9.89 -8.50 -5.21
CA ASP A 274 -9.94 -9.57 -6.21
C ASP A 274 -11.40 -9.95 -6.51
N LEU A 275 -12.27 -9.96 -5.49
CA LEU A 275 -13.70 -10.20 -5.64
C LEU A 275 -14.38 -9.09 -6.45
N ILE A 276 -14.04 -7.82 -6.19
CA ILE A 276 -14.56 -6.69 -6.97
C ILE A 276 -14.12 -6.79 -8.43
N LYS A 277 -12.82 -7.04 -8.67
CA LYS A 277 -12.26 -7.22 -10.03
C LYS A 277 -12.98 -8.35 -10.78
N LYS A 278 -13.13 -9.52 -10.15
CA LYS A 278 -13.84 -10.68 -10.70
C LYS A 278 -15.30 -10.35 -11.00
N ARG A 279 -16.00 -9.71 -10.06
CA ARG A 279 -17.44 -9.45 -10.16
C ARG A 279 -17.78 -8.40 -11.22
N LEU A 280 -17.00 -7.33 -11.28
CA LEU A 280 -17.21 -6.19 -12.19
C LEU A 280 -16.42 -6.29 -13.50
N HIS A 281 -15.64 -7.37 -13.68
CA HIS A 281 -14.76 -7.58 -14.83
C HIS A 281 -13.84 -6.37 -15.07
N LEU A 282 -13.28 -5.82 -13.97
CA LEU A 282 -12.39 -4.67 -14.07
C LEU A 282 -11.11 -5.11 -14.79
N GLY A 283 -10.81 -4.43 -15.89
CA GLY A 283 -9.51 -4.50 -16.52
C GLY A 283 -8.43 -4.00 -15.57
N LEU A 284 -7.18 -4.40 -15.80
CA LEU A 284 -6.06 -3.92 -15.01
C LEU A 284 -5.80 -2.45 -15.32
N PRO A 285 -5.60 -1.59 -14.31
CA PRO A 285 -5.18 -0.22 -14.58
C PRO A 285 -3.86 -0.23 -15.34
N ASN A 286 -3.63 0.79 -16.15
CA ASN A 286 -2.36 0.92 -16.84
C ASN A 286 -1.21 1.12 -15.81
N LYS A 287 0.02 0.86 -16.26
CA LYS A 287 1.21 0.94 -15.40
C LYS A 287 1.38 2.31 -14.76
N GLU A 288 1.04 3.38 -15.47
CA GLU A 288 1.15 4.75 -14.99
C GLU A 288 0.17 5.02 -13.84
N ALA A 289 -1.08 4.60 -13.95
CA ALA A 289 -2.09 4.72 -12.90
C ALA A 289 -1.71 3.94 -11.64
N MET A 290 -1.15 2.74 -11.79
CA MET A 290 -0.64 1.97 -10.64
C MET A 290 0.57 2.63 -9.96
N LEU A 291 1.46 3.28 -10.73
CA LEU A 291 2.60 4.01 -10.19
C LEU A 291 2.21 5.36 -9.57
N ALA A 292 1.16 5.99 -10.09
CA ALA A 292 0.59 7.24 -9.58
C ALA A 292 -0.37 7.02 -8.40
N ALA A 293 -0.72 5.77 -8.09
CA ALA A 293 -1.59 5.40 -6.97
C ALA A 293 -0.91 5.67 -5.61
N VAL A 294 -0.90 6.95 -5.23
CA VAL A 294 -0.43 7.45 -3.94
C VAL A 294 -1.64 8.03 -3.19
N PRO A 295 -1.92 7.56 -1.97
CA PRO A 295 -1.24 6.47 -1.28
C PRO A 295 -1.50 5.10 -1.90
N ASN A 296 -0.47 4.27 -1.95
CA ASN A 296 -0.67 2.84 -2.13
C ASN A 296 -1.05 2.17 -0.80
N MET A 297 -1.43 0.89 -0.84
CA MET A 297 -1.86 0.16 0.38
C MET A 297 -0.78 0.12 1.46
N PHE A 298 0.50 0.19 1.09
CA PHE A 298 1.59 0.22 2.05
C PHE A 298 1.68 1.58 2.78
N GLN A 299 1.64 2.70 2.05
CA GLN A 299 1.62 4.03 2.67
C GLN A 299 0.39 4.22 3.57
N TRP A 300 -0.76 3.69 3.15
CA TRP A 300 -1.96 3.66 3.97
C TRP A 300 -1.79 2.80 5.23
N PHE A 301 -1.14 1.64 5.10
CA PHE A 301 -0.80 0.79 6.22
C PHE A 301 0.14 1.48 7.22
N GLU A 302 1.19 2.15 6.74
CA GLU A 302 2.10 2.94 7.59
C GLU A 302 1.33 4.01 8.35
N PHE A 303 0.53 4.80 7.64
CA PHE A 303 -0.32 5.83 8.23
C PHE A 303 -1.24 5.25 9.33
N SER A 304 -1.94 4.14 9.03
CA SER A 304 -2.85 3.47 9.96
C SER A 304 -2.18 2.92 11.23
N ASN A 305 -0.87 2.68 11.20
CA ASN A 305 -0.11 2.23 12.37
C ASN A 305 0.51 3.41 13.14
N ILE A 306 0.90 4.47 12.44
CA ILE A 306 1.57 5.63 13.02
C ILE A 306 0.60 6.52 13.80
N VAL A 307 -0.66 6.62 13.34
CA VAL A 307 -1.68 7.49 13.96
C VAL A 307 -1.89 7.23 15.46
N ASP A 308 -1.80 5.98 15.90
CA ASP A 308 -2.00 5.60 17.32
C ASP A 308 -0.67 5.51 18.10
N SER A 309 0.45 5.85 17.48
CA SER A 309 1.76 5.49 18.02
C SER A 309 2.36 6.56 18.94
N PHE A 310 1.96 7.83 18.80
CA PHE A 310 2.56 8.93 19.53
C PHE A 310 2.17 8.92 21.02
N THR A 311 3.07 9.35 21.88
CA THR A 311 2.86 9.39 23.34
C THR A 311 2.67 10.82 23.86
N GLU A 312 3.30 11.80 23.21
CA GLU A 312 3.17 13.21 23.57
C GLU A 312 1.81 13.74 23.10
N ILE A 313 1.08 14.37 24.02
CA ILE A 313 -0.26 14.91 23.80
C ILE A 313 -0.18 16.44 23.75
N VAL A 314 -0.80 17.03 22.73
CA VAL A 314 -1.05 18.47 22.63
C VAL A 314 -2.50 18.74 22.98
N ASN A 315 -2.74 19.60 23.97
CA ASN A 315 -4.09 19.98 24.40
C ASN A 315 -4.53 21.22 23.63
N ILE A 316 -5.66 21.12 22.92
CA ILE A 316 -6.24 22.22 22.16
C ILE A 316 -7.62 22.54 22.73
N ALA A 317 -7.86 23.81 23.09
CA ALA A 317 -9.18 24.28 23.49
C ALA A 317 -10.01 24.66 22.25
N LEU A 318 -11.15 24.01 22.05
CA LEU A 318 -12.12 24.37 21.00
C LEU A 318 -13.24 25.19 21.64
N VAL A 319 -13.27 26.50 21.36
CA VAL A 319 -14.23 27.44 21.97
C VAL A 319 -15.45 27.61 21.08
N GLY A 320 -16.47 26.80 21.34
CA GLY A 320 -17.62 26.61 20.45
C GLY A 320 -18.97 26.93 21.09
N LYS A 321 -20.02 26.82 20.29
CA LYS A 321 -21.43 27.00 20.70
C LYS A 321 -22.17 25.66 20.88
N TYR A 322 -21.73 24.63 20.17
CA TYR A 322 -22.39 23.31 20.06
C TYR A 322 -21.58 22.21 20.73
N VAL A 323 -20.85 22.52 21.82
CA VAL A 323 -19.91 21.58 22.47
C VAL A 323 -20.54 20.30 23.02
N GLN A 324 -21.87 20.28 23.17
CA GLN A 324 -22.62 19.11 23.63
C GLN A 324 -22.73 18.04 22.54
N ILE A 325 -22.48 18.39 21.27
CA ILE A 325 -22.56 17.49 20.12
C ILE A 325 -21.26 17.63 19.34
N GLU A 326 -20.30 16.75 19.62
CA GLU A 326 -18.99 16.74 18.96
C GLU A 326 -19.12 16.64 17.42
N ASP A 327 -20.18 15.98 16.94
CA ASP A 327 -20.48 15.81 15.52
C ASP A 327 -20.66 17.15 14.77
N ALA A 328 -21.05 18.22 15.46
CA ALA A 328 -21.18 19.56 14.89
C ALA A 328 -19.82 20.18 14.49
N TYR A 329 -18.71 19.61 14.98
CA TYR A 329 -17.34 20.04 14.69
C TYR A 329 -16.49 18.92 14.08
N THR A 330 -17.11 17.91 13.46
CA THR A 330 -16.38 16.73 12.98
C THR A 330 -15.22 17.07 12.05
N SER A 331 -15.41 17.99 11.11
CA SER A 331 -14.37 18.40 10.17
C SER A 331 -13.20 19.05 10.89
N VAL A 332 -13.48 19.90 11.88
CA VAL A 332 -12.47 20.54 12.74
C VAL A 332 -11.71 19.48 13.53
N ASN A 333 -12.42 18.53 14.15
CA ASN A 333 -11.82 17.43 14.90
C ASN A 333 -10.91 16.58 14.02
N LYS A 334 -11.38 16.20 12.82
CA LYS A 334 -10.60 15.43 11.85
C LYS A 334 -9.40 16.21 11.34
N ALA A 335 -9.55 17.51 11.10
CA ALA A 335 -8.43 18.34 10.68
C ALA A 335 -7.33 18.45 11.76
N LEU A 336 -7.72 18.57 13.04
CA LEU A 336 -6.79 18.51 14.17
C LEU A 336 -6.11 17.13 14.28
N GLU A 337 -6.84 16.03 14.12
CA GLU A 337 -6.29 14.66 14.13
C GLU A 337 -5.25 14.44 13.01
N HIS A 338 -5.58 14.86 11.78
CA HIS A 338 -4.64 14.77 10.65
C HIS A 338 -3.39 15.62 10.90
N ALA A 339 -3.58 16.87 11.34
CA ALA A 339 -2.49 17.77 11.67
C ALA A 339 -1.59 17.24 12.79
N ALA A 340 -2.17 16.67 13.85
CA ALA A 340 -1.44 16.10 14.98
C ALA A 340 -0.58 14.90 14.55
N THR A 341 -1.14 14.05 13.68
CA THR A 341 -0.39 12.91 13.11
C THR A 341 0.86 13.38 12.37
N HIS A 342 0.75 14.44 11.59
CA HIS A 342 1.89 15.02 10.85
C HIS A 342 2.86 15.81 11.73
N ALA A 343 2.36 16.43 12.81
CA ALA A 343 3.17 16.99 13.88
C ALA A 343 3.81 15.92 14.79
N LYS A 344 3.47 14.64 14.58
CA LYS A 344 3.93 13.50 15.39
C LYS A 344 3.54 13.63 16.86
N ARG A 345 2.27 13.96 17.09
CA ARG A 345 1.63 14.17 18.39
C ARG A 345 0.26 13.51 18.41
N ASN A 346 -0.22 13.18 19.60
CA ASN A 346 -1.65 12.98 19.81
C ASN A 346 -2.27 14.34 20.13
N VAL A 347 -3.50 14.57 19.67
CA VAL A 347 -4.27 15.75 20.07
C VAL A 347 -5.34 15.36 21.06
N LYS A 348 -5.50 16.16 22.12
CA LYS A 348 -6.64 16.10 23.02
C LYS A 348 -7.42 17.40 22.90
N ILE A 349 -8.65 17.30 22.40
CA ILE A 349 -9.53 18.43 22.19
C ILE A 349 -10.36 18.63 23.46
N HIS A 350 -10.32 19.84 24.01
CA HIS A 350 -11.16 20.24 25.14
C HIS A 350 -12.23 21.18 24.61
N PHE A 351 -13.47 20.69 24.53
CA PHE A 351 -14.58 21.50 24.08
C PHE A 351 -15.01 22.46 25.19
N ILE A 352 -14.95 23.76 24.91
CA ILE A 352 -15.30 24.83 25.83
C ILE A 352 -16.53 25.55 25.32
N GLN A 353 -17.60 25.57 26.11
CA GLN A 353 -18.79 26.34 25.79
C GLN A 353 -18.45 27.83 25.88
N ALA A 354 -18.59 28.56 24.78
CA ALA A 354 -18.15 29.94 24.71
C ALA A 354 -18.87 30.84 25.74
N GLN A 355 -20.16 30.62 26.00
CA GLN A 355 -20.91 31.37 27.03
C GLN A 355 -20.32 31.19 28.42
N ASP A 356 -19.68 30.05 28.71
CA ASP A 356 -19.10 29.80 30.02
C ASP A 356 -17.89 30.71 30.27
N LEU A 357 -17.35 31.40 29.26
CA LEU A 357 -16.26 32.36 29.42
C LEU A 357 -16.74 33.79 29.71
N GLU A 358 -18.03 34.06 29.50
CA GLU A 358 -18.62 35.40 29.59
C GLU A 358 -18.73 35.87 31.05
N VAL A 359 -18.67 37.19 31.26
CA VAL A 359 -18.65 37.79 32.60
C VAL A 359 -19.93 37.48 33.39
N GLU A 360 -21.07 37.41 32.71
CA GLU A 360 -22.40 37.18 33.29
C GLU A 360 -22.63 35.73 33.75
N THR A 361 -21.78 34.78 33.33
CA THR A 361 -21.90 33.38 33.74
C THR A 361 -21.50 33.19 35.21
N ASP A 362 -22.17 32.25 35.88
CA ASP A 362 -21.85 31.81 37.25
C ASP A 362 -20.33 31.64 37.44
N GLU A 363 -19.81 32.26 38.50
CA GLU A 363 -18.37 32.37 38.73
C GLU A 363 -17.67 31.01 38.76
N LYS A 364 -18.30 29.96 39.30
CA LYS A 364 -17.69 28.63 39.39
C LYS A 364 -17.61 27.96 38.03
N ILE A 365 -18.68 28.05 37.24
CA ILE A 365 -18.70 27.53 35.86
C ILE A 365 -17.65 28.28 35.03
N ARG A 366 -17.62 29.60 35.17
CA ARG A 366 -16.71 30.48 34.45
C ARG A 366 -15.24 30.20 34.77
N GLN A 367 -14.91 30.10 36.06
CA GLN A 367 -13.56 29.77 36.50
C GLN A 367 -13.10 28.43 35.94
N LYS A 368 -13.95 27.40 36.00
CA LYS A 368 -13.64 26.07 35.46
C LYS A 368 -13.36 26.09 33.95
N ALA A 369 -14.14 26.85 33.19
CA ALA A 369 -13.94 27.00 31.75
C ALA A 369 -12.59 27.69 31.44
N TRP A 370 -12.27 28.76 32.17
CA TRP A 370 -10.99 29.47 32.03
C TRP A 370 -9.78 28.65 32.46
N ASP A 371 -9.88 27.91 33.57
CA ASP A 371 -8.82 26.99 34.01
C ASP A 371 -8.51 25.97 32.93
N LYS A 372 -9.55 25.46 32.25
CA LYS A 372 -9.38 24.51 31.15
C LYS A 372 -8.70 25.12 29.93
N ILE A 373 -9.03 26.36 29.57
CA ILE A 373 -8.32 27.09 28.50
C ILE A 373 -6.84 27.30 28.86
N LYS A 374 -6.55 27.69 30.11
CA LYS A 374 -5.19 27.94 30.60
C LYS A 374 -4.31 26.68 30.59
N GLU A 375 -4.90 25.48 30.70
CA GLU A 375 -4.19 24.20 30.57
C GLU A 375 -3.84 23.83 29.12
N CYS A 376 -4.45 24.48 28.12
CA CYS A 376 -4.26 24.14 26.71
C CYS A 376 -3.06 24.86 26.10
N GLN A 377 -2.37 24.17 25.18
CA GLN A 377 -1.21 24.72 24.45
C GLN A 377 -1.62 25.47 23.17
N GLY A 378 -2.88 25.35 22.76
CA GLY A 378 -3.42 26.10 21.64
C GLY A 378 -4.93 26.27 21.77
N ILE A 379 -5.46 27.28 21.07
CA ILE A 379 -6.87 27.65 21.08
C ILE A 379 -7.38 27.69 19.64
N ILE A 380 -8.55 27.13 19.40
CA ILE A 380 -9.26 27.25 18.13
C ILE A 380 -10.67 27.79 18.39
N VAL A 381 -11.04 28.82 17.62
CA VAL A 381 -12.41 29.33 17.57
C VAL A 381 -12.97 28.97 16.19
N PRO A 382 -13.88 27.98 16.08
CA PRO A 382 -14.42 27.55 14.81
C PRO A 382 -15.49 28.50 14.28
N GLY A 383 -15.95 28.25 13.06
CA GLY A 383 -17.08 28.94 12.46
C GLY A 383 -18.38 28.77 13.25
N GLY A 384 -19.35 29.65 12.99
CA GLY A 384 -20.66 29.61 13.62
C GLY A 384 -21.53 30.80 13.22
N PHE A 385 -22.74 30.86 13.78
CA PHE A 385 -23.72 31.91 13.48
C PHE A 385 -24.53 32.31 14.74
N GLY A 386 -25.01 33.56 14.72
CA GLY A 386 -25.83 34.15 15.78
C GLY A 386 -25.05 34.63 17.01
N LYS A 387 -25.71 35.41 17.86
CA LYS A 387 -25.11 36.18 18.97
C LYS A 387 -24.60 35.36 20.17
N ARG A 388 -24.98 34.08 20.27
CA ARG A 388 -24.73 33.27 21.48
C ARG A 388 -23.24 32.94 21.64
N GLY A 389 -22.64 33.33 22.76
CA GLY A 389 -21.25 33.00 23.09
C GLY A 389 -20.21 33.90 22.42
N ILE A 390 -20.63 35.01 21.78
CA ILE A 390 -19.73 35.87 21.01
C ILE A 390 -18.72 36.57 21.91
N GLU A 391 -19.16 37.08 23.07
CA GLU A 391 -18.26 37.77 24.00
C GLU A 391 -17.24 36.79 24.58
N GLY A 392 -17.64 35.54 24.85
CA GLY A 392 -16.71 34.50 25.29
C GLY A 392 -15.68 34.13 24.23
N LYS A 393 -16.05 34.09 22.94
CA LYS A 393 -15.10 33.88 21.84
C LYS A 393 -14.11 35.04 21.71
N ILE A 394 -14.60 36.28 21.82
CA ILE A 394 -13.76 37.49 21.79
C ILE A 394 -12.75 37.43 22.95
N LEU A 395 -13.19 37.09 24.16
CA LEU A 395 -12.29 36.93 25.31
C LEU A 395 -11.24 35.82 25.10
N ALA A 396 -11.60 34.70 24.48
CA ALA A 396 -10.65 33.65 24.16
C ALA A 396 -9.59 34.12 23.14
N CYS A 397 -9.99 34.92 22.14
CA CYS A 397 -9.06 35.55 21.19
C CYS A 397 -8.10 36.50 21.91
N GLN A 398 -8.62 37.32 22.82
CA GLN A 398 -7.82 38.27 23.63
C GLN A 398 -6.79 37.53 24.46
N TYR A 399 -7.24 36.51 25.20
CA TYR A 399 -6.38 35.69 26.04
C TYR A 399 -5.26 35.06 25.22
N ALA A 400 -5.57 34.52 24.03
CA ALA A 400 -4.56 33.94 23.16
C ALA A 400 -3.50 34.97 22.74
N ARG A 401 -3.94 36.16 22.28
CA ARG A 401 -3.07 37.25 21.84
C ARG A 401 -2.14 37.73 22.96
N GLU A 402 -2.70 37.99 24.13
CA GLU A 402 -1.98 38.59 25.27
C GLU A 402 -1.00 37.61 25.91
N ASN A 403 -1.36 36.32 25.98
CA ASN A 403 -0.52 35.28 26.61
C ASN A 403 0.36 34.52 25.60
N LYS A 404 0.41 34.97 24.34
CA LYS A 404 1.17 34.36 23.24
C LYS A 404 0.82 32.87 23.02
N ILE A 405 -0.45 32.51 23.20
CA ILE A 405 -0.93 31.13 23.02
C ILE A 405 -1.29 30.91 21.55
N PRO A 406 -0.72 29.89 20.86
CA PRO A 406 -1.11 29.52 19.51
C PRO A 406 -2.62 29.50 19.27
N PHE A 407 -3.07 30.23 18.26
CA PHE A 407 -4.47 30.50 17.97
C PHE A 407 -4.79 30.31 16.48
N LEU A 408 -5.91 29.65 16.22
CA LEU A 408 -6.55 29.59 14.90
C LEU A 408 -8.02 30.04 14.99
N GLY A 409 -8.36 31.11 14.28
CA GLY A 409 -9.74 31.56 14.08
C GLY A 409 -10.27 31.13 12.71
N VAL A 410 -11.36 30.37 12.66
CA VAL A 410 -12.00 29.95 11.40
C VAL A 410 -13.33 30.68 11.23
N CYS A 411 -13.52 31.36 10.10
CA CYS A 411 -14.72 32.11 9.77
C CYS A 411 -15.12 33.07 10.90
N LEU A 412 -16.17 32.77 11.67
CA LEU A 412 -16.56 33.54 12.86
C LEU A 412 -15.40 33.70 13.87
N GLY A 413 -14.50 32.72 14.00
CA GLY A 413 -13.32 32.86 14.86
C GLY A 413 -12.34 33.94 14.39
N MET A 414 -12.14 34.08 13.08
CA MET A 414 -11.36 35.18 12.51
C MET A 414 -12.05 36.52 12.79
N GLN A 415 -13.37 36.56 12.63
CA GLN A 415 -14.18 37.75 12.86
C GLN A 415 -14.13 38.21 14.32
N CYS A 416 -14.25 37.28 15.27
CA CYS A 416 -14.08 37.54 16.70
C CYS A 416 -12.68 38.08 17.01
N ALA A 417 -11.63 37.54 16.38
CA ALA A 417 -10.26 38.04 16.56
C ALA A 417 -10.08 39.48 16.07
N ALA A 418 -10.68 39.84 14.93
CA ALA A 418 -10.66 41.21 14.43
C ALA A 418 -11.43 42.18 15.35
N VAL A 419 -12.62 41.79 15.83
CA VAL A 419 -13.41 42.58 16.79
C VAL A 419 -12.65 42.77 18.09
N GLU A 420 -12.07 41.71 18.63
CA GLU A 420 -11.24 41.73 19.84
C GLU A 420 -10.10 42.75 19.70
N PHE A 421 -9.34 42.66 18.61
CA PHE A 421 -8.21 43.53 18.36
C PHE A 421 -8.64 45.00 18.25
N ALA A 422 -9.76 45.27 17.57
CA ALA A 422 -10.31 46.62 17.48
C ALA A 422 -10.71 47.19 18.85
N ARG A 423 -11.33 46.38 19.71
CA ARG A 423 -11.74 46.81 21.06
C ARG A 423 -10.54 47.09 21.96
N ASN A 424 -9.59 46.15 21.99
CA ASN A 424 -8.55 46.12 23.02
C ASN A 424 -7.22 46.74 22.59
N VAL A 425 -6.93 46.79 21.29
CA VAL A 425 -5.69 47.39 20.75
C VAL A 425 -5.95 48.77 20.14
N LEU A 426 -6.99 48.92 19.31
CA LEU A 426 -7.35 50.21 18.73
C LEU A 426 -8.22 51.09 19.66
N GLY A 427 -8.74 50.54 20.76
CA GLY A 427 -9.58 51.27 21.71
C GLY A 427 -10.99 51.58 21.23
N ILE A 428 -11.46 50.94 20.14
CA ILE A 428 -12.82 51.10 19.63
C ILE A 428 -13.77 50.28 20.52
N LYS A 429 -14.13 50.82 21.69
CA LYS A 429 -14.84 50.08 22.76
C LYS A 429 -16.11 49.35 22.30
N ASN A 430 -16.87 49.94 21.38
CA ASN A 430 -18.12 49.39 20.86
C ASN A 430 -17.96 48.61 19.54
N ALA A 431 -16.72 48.28 19.14
CA ALA A 431 -16.45 47.51 17.95
C ALA A 431 -17.27 46.21 17.94
N ASN A 432 -17.99 45.94 16.86
CA ASN A 432 -18.83 44.75 16.77
C ASN A 432 -19.06 44.32 15.32
N SER A 433 -19.83 43.25 15.16
CA SER A 433 -20.40 42.83 13.87
C SER A 433 -21.78 43.43 13.68
N SER A 434 -22.07 43.87 12.45
CA SER A 434 -23.43 44.20 11.99
C SER A 434 -24.40 43.01 12.10
N GLU A 435 -23.90 41.76 12.17
CA GLU A 435 -24.73 40.59 12.47
C GLU A 435 -25.38 40.71 13.86
N PHE A 436 -24.60 41.18 14.83
CA PHE A 436 -24.97 41.15 16.25
C PHE A 436 -25.50 42.50 16.74
N ASN A 437 -25.03 43.60 16.15
CA ASN A 437 -25.48 44.93 16.47
C ASN A 437 -25.46 45.81 15.21
N LYS A 438 -26.65 46.07 14.65
CA LYS A 438 -26.81 46.88 13.43
C LYS A 438 -26.79 48.39 13.70
N ASP A 439 -27.05 48.78 14.95
CA ASP A 439 -27.30 50.18 15.32
C ASP A 439 -26.00 50.95 15.67
N ILE A 440 -24.85 50.27 15.63
CA ILE A 440 -23.55 50.94 15.86
C ILE A 440 -23.10 51.71 14.62
N PRO A 441 -22.40 52.84 14.79
CA PRO A 441 -21.81 53.59 13.68
C PRO A 441 -20.96 52.69 12.77
N PHE A 442 -20.97 52.94 11.46
CA PHE A 442 -20.24 52.15 10.46
C PHE A 442 -18.75 52.02 10.78
N ASP A 443 -18.12 53.07 11.33
CA ASP A 443 -16.71 53.05 11.75
C ASP A 443 -16.41 52.14 12.95
N ASN A 444 -17.45 51.64 13.62
CA ASN A 444 -17.36 50.63 14.69
C ASN A 444 -17.79 49.23 14.21
N GLN A 445 -18.31 49.09 12.99
CA GLN A 445 -18.68 47.81 12.41
C GLN A 445 -17.43 47.15 11.83
N ILE A 446 -16.71 46.40 12.66
CA ILE A 446 -15.50 45.67 12.24
C ILE A 446 -15.86 44.60 11.22
N ILE A 447 -17.04 44.00 11.39
CA ILE A 447 -17.57 42.95 10.53
C ILE A 447 -18.89 43.44 9.94
N ILE A 448 -18.99 43.43 8.62
CA ILE A 448 -20.13 43.92 7.86
C ILE A 448 -20.77 42.77 7.07
N ASP A 449 -22.06 42.91 6.75
CA ASP A 449 -22.73 42.00 5.82
C ASP A 449 -22.19 42.18 4.40
N MET A 450 -22.26 41.12 3.59
CA MET A 450 -21.93 41.18 2.18
C MET A 450 -23.15 41.65 1.37
N PRO A 451 -23.16 42.88 0.84
CA PRO A 451 -24.38 43.47 0.25
C PRO A 451 -24.94 42.69 -0.93
N GLU A 452 -24.10 42.01 -1.72
CA GLU A 452 -24.51 41.21 -2.88
C GLU A 452 -25.34 39.97 -2.54
N HIS A 453 -25.31 39.55 -1.28
CA HIS A 453 -26.11 38.45 -0.74
C HIS A 453 -27.35 38.97 0.02
N VAL A 454 -27.43 40.28 0.26
CA VAL A 454 -28.59 40.96 0.84
C VAL A 454 -29.57 41.30 -0.28
N GLY A 455 -30.77 40.70 -0.25
CA GLY A 455 -31.86 41.03 -1.17
C GLY A 455 -32.01 40.15 -2.41
N LYS A 456 -31.14 39.15 -2.63
CA LYS A 456 -31.24 38.28 -3.82
C LYS A 456 -32.34 37.21 -3.78
N ASN A 457 -32.98 36.96 -2.65
CA ASN A 457 -34.29 36.31 -2.49
C ASN A 457 -34.63 36.33 -1.00
N VAL A 458 -35.92 36.41 -0.65
CA VAL A 458 -36.41 36.36 0.75
C VAL A 458 -36.21 34.96 1.37
N ASP A 459 -35.84 33.97 0.56
CA ASP A 459 -35.60 32.60 0.99
C ASP A 459 -34.30 32.47 1.79
N MET A 460 -34.35 31.75 2.91
CA MET A 460 -33.17 31.51 3.76
C MET A 460 -32.06 30.70 3.05
N GLY A 461 -32.40 29.96 1.98
CA GLY A 461 -31.44 29.24 1.14
C GLY A 461 -30.89 30.13 0.03
N GLY A 462 -29.56 30.17 -0.13
CA GLY A 462 -28.90 30.85 -1.27
C GLY A 462 -28.38 32.28 -1.02
N THR A 463 -28.45 32.78 0.22
CA THR A 463 -27.97 34.11 0.63
C THR A 463 -26.55 34.10 1.21
N MET A 464 -25.72 33.12 0.85
CA MET A 464 -24.38 32.93 1.44
C MET A 464 -23.30 32.83 0.37
N ARG A 465 -22.08 33.24 0.73
CA ARG A 465 -20.88 32.94 -0.05
C ARG A 465 -20.46 31.51 0.25
N LEU A 466 -20.57 30.65 -0.77
CA LEU A 466 -20.43 29.19 -0.65
C LEU A 466 -19.42 28.62 -1.64
N GLY A 467 -18.73 27.56 -1.19
CA GLY A 467 -17.88 26.72 -2.03
C GLY A 467 -16.48 27.27 -2.22
N LEU A 468 -15.76 26.67 -3.17
CA LEU A 468 -14.36 26.94 -3.43
C LEU A 468 -14.17 28.35 -3.99
N ARG A 469 -13.22 29.10 -3.44
CA ARG A 469 -12.81 30.43 -3.90
C ARG A 469 -11.30 30.58 -3.83
N THR A 470 -10.78 31.44 -4.71
CA THR A 470 -9.36 31.70 -4.82
C THR A 470 -8.95 32.82 -3.87
N THR A 471 -7.94 32.56 -3.05
CA THR A 471 -7.28 33.54 -2.17
C THR A 471 -5.84 33.73 -2.63
N VAL A 472 -5.37 34.97 -2.66
CA VAL A 472 -3.98 35.31 -2.97
C VAL A 472 -3.30 35.90 -1.74
N PHE A 473 -2.13 35.38 -1.39
CA PHE A 473 -1.26 35.95 -0.37
C PHE A 473 -0.64 37.25 -0.90
N LEU A 474 -0.75 38.32 -0.11
CA LEU A 474 -0.22 39.65 -0.42
C LEU A 474 1.26 39.82 -0.06
N THR A 475 1.86 38.81 0.57
CA THR A 475 3.28 38.80 0.96
C THR A 475 3.81 37.38 1.03
N GLU A 476 5.11 37.21 0.75
CA GLU A 476 5.83 35.97 1.01
C GLU A 476 6.18 35.78 2.49
N ASN A 477 6.20 36.87 3.25
CA ASN A 477 6.74 36.92 4.61
C ASN A 477 5.67 36.66 5.68
N CYS A 478 4.85 35.63 5.50
CA CYS A 478 3.89 35.17 6.51
C CYS A 478 3.98 33.65 6.73
N LYS A 479 3.62 33.18 7.93
CA LYS A 479 3.73 31.75 8.29
C LYS A 479 2.80 30.91 7.44
N LEU A 480 1.59 31.40 7.17
CA LEU A 480 0.60 30.60 6.45
C LEU A 480 0.97 30.37 4.98
N LYS A 481 1.52 31.38 4.28
CA LYS A 481 2.09 31.21 2.91
C LYS A 481 3.18 30.14 2.89
N LYS A 482 4.07 30.14 3.90
CA LYS A 482 5.13 29.14 4.01
C LYS A 482 4.59 27.73 4.27
N LEU A 483 3.49 27.59 5.01
CA LEU A 483 2.81 26.31 5.24
C LEU A 483 2.11 25.79 3.98
N TYR A 484 1.37 26.64 3.26
CA TYR A 484 0.74 26.26 1.99
C TYR A 484 1.76 26.03 0.86
N LYS A 485 2.92 26.69 0.93
CA LYS A 485 3.96 26.67 -0.12
C LYS A 485 3.48 27.18 -1.47
N SER A 486 2.43 28.02 -1.46
CA SER A 486 1.85 28.67 -2.62
C SER A 486 1.42 30.09 -2.28
N LEU A 487 1.53 31.01 -3.23
CA LEU A 487 0.97 32.37 -3.13
C LEU A 487 -0.52 32.41 -3.49
N ILE A 488 -1.01 31.42 -4.21
CA ILE A 488 -2.41 31.28 -4.61
C ILE A 488 -2.97 29.98 -4.05
N ILE A 489 -4.09 30.06 -3.35
CA ILE A 489 -4.75 28.91 -2.75
C ILE A 489 -6.23 28.92 -3.09
N GLU A 490 -6.86 27.76 -2.97
CA GLU A 490 -8.29 27.61 -3.14
C GLU A 490 -8.87 26.94 -1.90
N GLU A 491 -9.82 27.61 -1.26
CA GLU A 491 -10.43 27.16 0.00
C GLU A 491 -11.94 27.36 -0.04
N ARG A 492 -12.66 26.59 0.78
CA ARG A 492 -14.13 26.60 0.79
C ARG A 492 -14.68 27.62 1.77
N HIS A 493 -15.66 28.39 1.33
CA HIS A 493 -16.35 29.37 2.16
C HIS A 493 -17.77 28.94 2.53
N ARG A 494 -18.22 29.44 3.68
CA ARG A 494 -19.61 29.32 4.16
C ARG A 494 -19.95 30.44 5.12
N HIS A 495 -20.21 31.64 4.60
CA HIS A 495 -20.47 32.82 5.45
C HIS A 495 -21.29 33.92 4.75
N ARG A 496 -21.72 34.93 5.53
CA ARG A 496 -22.48 36.12 5.08
C ARG A 496 -21.82 37.45 5.44
N TYR A 497 -20.75 37.38 6.23
CA TYR A 497 -20.16 38.53 6.89
C TYR A 497 -18.65 38.48 6.70
N GLU A 498 -18.05 39.64 6.47
CA GLU A 498 -16.61 39.79 6.24
C GLU A 498 -16.08 41.02 6.98
N VAL A 499 -14.76 41.13 7.09
CA VAL A 499 -14.10 42.28 7.72
C VAL A 499 -14.35 43.53 6.88
N ASN A 500 -14.74 44.62 7.53
CA ASN A 500 -14.97 45.92 6.91
C ASN A 500 -13.67 46.47 6.30
N PRO A 501 -13.56 46.56 4.96
CA PRO A 501 -12.33 46.99 4.29
C PRO A 501 -11.86 48.38 4.71
N ALA A 502 -12.78 49.26 5.11
CA ALA A 502 -12.47 50.62 5.56
C ALA A 502 -11.63 50.65 6.86
N LEU A 503 -11.69 49.58 7.67
CA LEU A 503 -11.00 49.47 8.95
C LEU A 503 -9.74 48.62 8.89
N VAL A 504 -9.55 47.84 7.82
CA VAL A 504 -8.39 46.97 7.60
C VAL A 504 -7.05 47.72 7.66
N PRO A 505 -6.88 48.92 7.03
CA PRO A 505 -5.69 49.73 7.20
C PRO A 505 -5.31 49.99 8.65
N LYS A 506 -6.27 50.44 9.47
CA LYS A 506 -6.05 50.76 10.89
C LYS A 506 -5.67 49.53 11.70
N LEU A 507 -6.33 48.40 11.43
CA LEU A 507 -6.01 47.11 12.08
C LEU A 507 -4.59 46.64 11.72
N SER A 508 -4.23 46.76 10.44
CA SER A 508 -2.92 46.33 9.91
C SER A 508 -1.78 47.18 10.46
N GLU A 509 -1.96 48.50 10.50
CA GLU A 509 -0.98 49.44 11.05
C GLU A 509 -0.74 49.20 12.55
N ALA A 510 -1.78 48.82 13.29
CA ALA A 510 -1.67 48.45 14.71
C ALA A 510 -1.12 47.04 14.96
N GLY A 511 -0.85 46.24 13.92
CA GLY A 511 -0.13 44.96 14.01
C GLY A 511 -0.95 43.70 13.70
N LEU A 512 -2.24 43.82 13.37
CA LEU A 512 -3.06 42.71 12.87
C LEU A 512 -3.03 42.68 11.34
N LEU A 513 -2.03 42.01 10.77
CA LEU A 513 -1.75 42.06 9.34
C LEU A 513 -2.72 41.20 8.54
N PHE A 514 -3.35 41.79 7.53
CA PHE A 514 -4.13 41.04 6.54
C PHE A 514 -3.24 40.61 5.39
N VAL A 515 -2.89 39.33 5.36
CA VAL A 515 -1.86 38.76 4.47
C VAL A 515 -2.44 38.02 3.28
N GLY A 516 -3.76 37.88 3.19
CA GLY A 516 -4.43 37.20 2.09
C GLY A 516 -5.77 37.83 1.73
N MET A 517 -6.03 37.97 0.43
CA MET A 517 -7.22 38.59 -0.12
C MET A 517 -7.88 37.66 -1.15
N GLY A 518 -9.21 37.59 -1.11
CA GLY A 518 -10.01 36.90 -2.12
C GLY A 518 -10.00 37.67 -3.45
N VAL A 519 -9.99 36.93 -4.56
CA VAL A 519 -10.03 37.54 -5.90
C VAL A 519 -11.37 38.23 -6.18
N ASP A 520 -11.36 39.18 -7.11
CA ASP A 520 -12.55 39.87 -7.59
C ASP A 520 -13.57 38.86 -8.18
N GLU A 521 -14.73 38.72 -7.54
CA GLU A 521 -15.84 37.90 -8.01
C GLU A 521 -16.95 38.79 -8.59
N SER A 522 -17.46 38.46 -9.79
CA SER A 522 -18.68 39.08 -10.33
C SER A 522 -19.90 38.21 -10.04
N SER A 523 -21.10 38.79 -10.11
CA SER A 523 -22.36 38.05 -9.96
C SER A 523 -22.61 37.02 -11.07
N ASN A 524 -21.90 37.13 -12.20
CA ASN A 524 -21.93 36.15 -13.27
C ASN A 524 -20.89 35.07 -12.98
N ILE A 525 -21.36 33.84 -12.75
CA ILE A 525 -20.55 32.65 -12.43
C ILE A 525 -19.45 32.41 -13.49
N ASP A 526 -19.66 32.86 -14.72
CA ASP A 526 -18.83 32.57 -15.89
C ASP A 526 -17.63 33.52 -16.12
N ASP A 527 -17.37 34.48 -15.24
CA ASP A 527 -16.26 35.43 -15.45
C ASP A 527 -14.90 34.89 -14.98
N ILE A 528 -14.48 33.75 -15.55
CA ILE A 528 -13.17 33.12 -15.30
C ILE A 528 -12.04 34.11 -15.60
N GLN A 529 -12.17 34.90 -16.68
CA GLN A 529 -11.17 35.89 -17.08
C GLN A 529 -10.92 36.92 -15.98
N ARG A 530 -11.98 37.54 -15.42
CA ARG A 530 -11.82 38.51 -14.33
C ARG A 530 -11.16 37.92 -13.08
N ARG A 531 -11.50 36.67 -12.71
CA ARG A 531 -10.84 36.00 -11.57
C ARG A 531 -9.36 35.80 -11.83
N THR A 532 -8.99 35.37 -13.04
CA THR A 532 -7.60 35.20 -13.45
C THR A 532 -6.84 36.53 -13.47
N GLU A 533 -7.42 37.59 -14.04
CA GLU A 533 -6.83 38.93 -14.05
C GLU A 533 -6.63 39.46 -12.62
N SER A 534 -7.63 39.32 -11.76
CA SER A 534 -7.53 39.70 -10.36
C SER A 534 -6.45 38.92 -9.63
N ALA A 535 -6.36 37.61 -9.85
CA ALA A 535 -5.32 36.78 -9.25
C ALA A 535 -3.93 37.23 -9.68
N ASN A 536 -3.73 37.47 -10.98
CA ASN A 536 -2.46 37.95 -11.53
C ASN A 536 -2.08 39.32 -10.96
N ASN A 537 -3.02 40.27 -10.90
CA ASN A 537 -2.77 41.59 -10.32
C ASN A 537 -2.35 41.50 -8.84
N LEU A 538 -2.99 40.65 -8.05
CA LEU A 538 -2.63 40.44 -6.65
C LEU A 538 -1.26 39.74 -6.52
N LEU A 539 -0.96 38.78 -7.39
CA LEU A 539 0.34 38.09 -7.43
C LEU A 539 1.48 39.04 -7.79
N GLU A 540 1.28 39.94 -8.76
CA GLU A 540 2.25 40.98 -9.11
C GLU A 540 2.52 41.91 -7.92
N MET A 541 1.47 42.35 -7.22
CA MET A 541 1.62 43.15 -6.01
C MET A 541 2.42 42.40 -4.92
N ALA A 542 2.16 41.10 -4.73
CA ALA A 542 2.83 40.27 -3.73
C ALA A 542 4.31 39.96 -4.04
N THR A 543 4.67 39.88 -5.33
CA THR A 543 6.02 39.50 -5.79
C THR A 543 6.92 40.70 -6.11
N SER A 544 6.34 41.86 -6.39
CA SER A 544 7.10 43.09 -6.64
C SER A 544 7.96 43.49 -5.42
N SER A 545 9.00 44.31 -5.63
CA SER A 545 9.81 44.90 -4.55
C SER A 545 8.98 45.78 -3.59
N GLN A 546 7.73 46.13 -3.95
CA GLN A 546 6.77 46.75 -3.04
C GLN A 546 6.29 45.79 -1.93
N SER A 547 6.60 44.49 -2.01
CA SER A 547 6.29 43.50 -0.96
C SER A 547 6.92 43.82 0.40
N GLU A 548 7.98 44.64 0.44
CA GLU A 548 8.51 45.18 1.70
C GLU A 548 7.52 46.10 2.42
N ASN A 549 6.49 46.61 1.73
CA ASN A 549 5.48 47.49 2.31
C ASN A 549 4.04 46.95 2.17
N LEU A 550 3.78 45.76 2.74
CA LEU A 550 2.44 45.15 2.82
C LEU A 550 1.33 46.15 3.20
N LEU A 551 1.61 47.09 4.12
CA LEU A 551 0.65 48.10 4.56
C LEU A 551 0.22 49.03 3.41
N GLN A 552 1.14 49.41 2.53
CA GLN A 552 0.84 50.22 1.35
C GLN A 552 -0.06 49.46 0.36
N THR A 553 0.23 48.18 0.12
CA THR A 553 -0.61 47.31 -0.72
C THR A 553 -2.02 47.20 -0.14
N ILE A 554 -2.14 46.97 1.17
CA ILE A 554 -3.44 46.93 1.87
C ILE A 554 -4.20 48.25 1.69
N ASN A 555 -3.53 49.40 1.88
CA ASN A 555 -4.15 50.71 1.74
C ASN A 555 -4.67 50.94 0.32
N GLN A 556 -3.88 50.57 -0.71
CA GLN A 556 -4.30 50.70 -2.10
C GLN A 556 -5.48 49.79 -2.46
N LEU A 557 -5.49 48.56 -1.95
CA LEU A 557 -6.58 47.61 -2.17
C LEU A 557 -7.87 48.08 -1.49
N CYS A 558 -7.80 48.45 -0.20
CA CYS A 558 -8.96 48.91 0.55
C CYS A 558 -9.54 50.23 0.04
N ALA A 559 -8.72 51.10 -0.57
CA ALA A 559 -9.18 52.35 -1.18
C ALA A 559 -10.11 52.15 -2.39
N ARG A 560 -10.18 50.95 -2.97
CA ARG A 560 -11.07 50.65 -4.11
C ARG A 560 -12.56 50.84 -3.78
N ASN A 561 -12.95 50.74 -2.50
CA ASN A 561 -14.32 50.88 -1.99
C ASN A 561 -15.35 50.09 -2.82
N GLY A 562 -15.50 48.80 -2.49
CA GLY A 562 -16.40 47.87 -3.17
C GLY A 562 -17.61 47.46 -2.36
N ASN A 563 -18.75 47.20 -3.03
CA ASN A 563 -19.98 46.71 -2.39
C ASN A 563 -20.49 45.39 -2.99
N GLY A 564 -19.68 44.72 -3.82
CA GLY A 564 -20.00 43.42 -4.43
C GLY A 564 -21.04 43.46 -5.55
N ILE A 565 -21.83 44.54 -5.66
CA ILE A 565 -22.89 44.71 -6.67
C ILE A 565 -22.42 45.61 -7.82
N SER A 566 -21.97 46.82 -7.50
CA SER A 566 -21.61 47.87 -8.47
C SER A 566 -20.09 48.00 -8.66
N LYS A 567 -19.32 47.63 -7.65
CA LYS A 567 -17.86 47.64 -7.62
C LYS A 567 -17.37 46.40 -6.90
N THR A 568 -16.24 45.85 -7.32
CA THR A 568 -15.73 44.63 -6.70
C THR A 568 -15.44 44.82 -5.23
N ALA A 569 -16.02 43.96 -4.39
CA ALA A 569 -15.76 43.94 -2.96
C ALA A 569 -14.31 43.51 -2.67
N VAL A 570 -13.67 44.23 -1.76
CA VAL A 570 -12.35 43.87 -1.22
C VAL A 570 -12.59 42.88 -0.08
N ARG A 571 -12.08 41.65 -0.21
CA ARG A 571 -12.36 40.57 0.76
C ARG A 571 -11.07 40.13 1.43
N MET A 572 -10.87 40.53 2.68
CA MET A 572 -9.69 40.12 3.44
C MET A 572 -9.95 38.78 4.11
N GLU A 573 -9.23 37.76 3.68
CA GLU A 573 -9.54 36.36 3.99
C GLU A 573 -8.55 35.71 4.94
N ILE A 574 -7.37 36.30 5.13
CA ILE A 574 -6.34 35.80 6.02
C ILE A 574 -5.77 36.94 6.84
N LEU A 575 -5.80 36.78 8.16
CA LEU A 575 -5.07 37.63 9.10
C LEU A 575 -3.99 36.85 9.85
N GLU A 576 -2.90 37.53 10.18
CA GLU A 576 -1.77 36.99 10.94
C GLU A 576 -1.14 38.08 11.82
N MET A 577 -0.64 37.73 13.00
CA MET A 577 0.23 38.62 13.79
C MET A 577 1.70 38.19 13.68
N LYS A 578 2.57 39.17 13.36
CA LYS A 578 4.01 38.94 13.19
C LYS A 578 4.70 38.52 14.50
N ASP A 579 4.49 39.27 15.57
CA ASP A 579 5.15 39.08 16.87
C ASP A 579 4.40 38.09 17.80
N HIS A 580 3.85 37.02 17.23
CA HIS A 580 3.13 35.98 17.96
C HIS A 580 3.51 34.60 17.42
N PRO A 581 3.71 33.55 18.24
CA PRO A 581 4.13 32.23 17.75
C PRO A 581 3.24 31.71 16.63
N TYR A 582 1.91 31.72 16.83
CA TYR A 582 0.93 31.48 15.78
C TYR A 582 -0.40 32.14 16.12
N PHE A 583 -0.73 33.30 15.56
CA PHE A 583 -2.06 33.91 15.70
C PHE A 583 -2.59 34.13 14.29
N VAL A 584 -3.41 33.20 13.83
CA VAL A 584 -3.87 33.13 12.45
C VAL A 584 -5.39 33.08 12.42
N GLY A 585 -5.98 33.81 11.49
CA GLY A 585 -7.41 33.75 11.22
C GLY A 585 -7.66 33.59 9.72
N CYS A 586 -8.61 32.73 9.36
CA CYS A 586 -9.02 32.48 7.98
C CYS A 586 -10.54 32.68 7.86
N GLN A 587 -11.01 33.37 6.81
CA GLN A 587 -12.44 33.56 6.55
C GLN A 587 -13.09 32.32 5.92
N TYR A 588 -12.30 31.54 5.16
CA TYR A 588 -12.68 30.23 4.66
C TYR A 588 -12.65 29.16 5.76
N HIS A 589 -13.09 27.95 5.41
CA HIS A 589 -13.18 26.76 6.25
C HIS A 589 -12.15 25.71 5.82
N PRO A 590 -10.88 25.84 6.25
CA PRO A 590 -9.80 24.97 5.80
C PRO A 590 -9.90 23.54 6.35
N GLU A 591 -10.80 23.28 7.29
CA GLU A 591 -11.14 21.95 7.80
C GLU A 591 -11.81 21.04 6.76
N TYR A 592 -12.49 21.63 5.77
CA TYR A 592 -13.16 20.86 4.73
C TYR A 592 -12.17 20.16 3.81
N LEU A 593 -11.01 20.77 3.53
CA LEU A 593 -9.99 20.24 2.62
C LEU A 593 -8.88 19.46 3.34
N SER A 594 -9.06 19.12 4.62
CA SER A 594 -8.09 18.32 5.38
C SER A 594 -8.26 16.83 5.11
N HIS A 595 -7.21 16.16 4.62
CA HIS A 595 -7.20 14.71 4.40
C HIS A 595 -6.16 14.01 5.29
N PRO A 596 -6.28 12.69 5.53
CA PRO A 596 -5.35 11.96 6.39
C PRO A 596 -3.89 12.11 5.98
N ILE A 597 -3.60 12.19 4.68
CA ILE A 597 -2.23 12.29 4.15
C ILE A 597 -1.81 13.73 3.86
N THR A 598 -2.76 14.57 3.51
CA THR A 598 -2.58 15.99 3.20
C THR A 598 -3.41 16.80 4.20
N PRO A 599 -2.88 17.01 5.43
CA PRO A 599 -3.59 17.77 6.45
C PRO A 599 -3.70 19.23 6.03
N SER A 600 -4.76 19.88 6.52
CA SER A 600 -4.98 21.30 6.32
C SER A 600 -3.82 22.15 6.89
N PRO A 601 -3.18 23.03 6.08
CA PRO A 601 -2.03 23.81 6.52
C PRO A 601 -2.27 24.74 7.72
N PRO A 602 -3.41 25.46 7.85
CA PRO A 602 -3.72 26.23 9.06
C PRO A 602 -3.76 25.37 10.34
N PHE A 603 -4.35 24.17 10.26
CA PHE A 603 -4.42 23.24 11.39
C PHE A 603 -3.05 22.66 11.73
N LEU A 604 -2.26 22.29 10.70
CA LEU A 604 -0.87 21.85 10.90
C LEU A 604 -0.04 22.94 11.58
N GLY A 605 -0.19 24.19 11.16
CA GLY A 605 0.48 25.33 11.79
C GLY A 605 0.12 25.50 13.27
N LEU A 606 -1.18 25.40 13.62
CA LEU A 606 -1.63 25.43 15.01
C LEU A 606 -0.99 24.32 15.85
N LEU A 607 -1.01 23.07 15.36
CA LEU A 607 -0.44 21.94 16.09
C LEU A 607 1.08 22.06 16.25
N LEU A 608 1.79 22.47 15.19
CA LEU A 608 3.24 22.69 15.23
C LEU A 608 3.61 23.83 16.18
N ALA A 609 2.81 24.89 16.26
CA ALA A 609 3.05 25.98 17.18
C ALA A 609 2.76 25.56 18.63
N ALA A 610 1.65 24.87 18.87
CA ALA A 610 1.28 24.35 20.19
C ALA A 610 2.27 23.28 20.71
N SER A 611 3.02 22.62 19.83
CA SER A 611 4.09 21.69 20.18
C SER A 611 5.50 22.30 20.15
N ASN A 612 5.64 23.61 19.91
CA ASN A 612 6.93 24.32 19.76
C ASN A 612 7.84 23.76 18.65
N GLN A 613 7.25 23.31 17.53
CA GLN A 613 7.93 22.73 16.38
C GLN A 613 7.87 23.59 15.11
N ILE A 614 7.09 24.68 15.13
CA ILE A 614 6.80 25.45 13.91
C ILE A 614 8.03 26.08 13.26
N GLU A 615 8.95 26.66 14.03
CA GLU A 615 10.14 27.33 13.46
C GLU A 615 11.05 26.34 12.75
N GLY A 616 11.34 25.19 13.39
CA GLY A 616 12.11 24.10 12.78
C GLY A 616 11.40 23.54 11.54
N TYR A 617 10.08 23.37 11.58
CA TYR A 617 9.33 22.91 10.40
C TYR A 617 9.44 23.88 9.22
N LEU A 618 9.31 25.18 9.49
CA LEU A 618 9.39 26.23 8.46
C LEU A 618 10.81 26.44 7.91
N SER A 619 11.87 26.13 8.68
CA SER A 619 13.26 26.13 8.20
C SER A 619 13.64 24.87 7.41
N GLY A 620 12.71 23.90 7.30
CA GLY A 620 12.91 22.64 6.58
C GLY A 620 13.50 21.51 7.42
N GLU A 621 13.60 21.67 8.74
CA GLU A 621 14.01 20.60 9.63
C GLU A 621 12.98 19.48 9.64
N LYS A 622 13.46 18.23 9.68
CA LYS A 622 12.59 17.08 9.85
C LYS A 622 12.12 17.02 11.29
N ILE A 623 10.80 16.98 11.48
CA ILE A 623 10.19 16.74 12.79
C ILE A 623 10.73 15.42 13.37
N PRO A 624 11.36 15.40 14.56
CA PRO A 624 11.84 14.18 15.19
C PRO A 624 10.69 13.20 15.46
N THR A 625 10.90 11.90 15.25
CA THR A 625 9.94 10.86 15.64
C THR A 625 10.18 10.48 17.11
N PRO A 626 9.21 10.65 18.04
CA PRO A 626 9.45 10.37 19.47
C PRO A 626 9.69 8.88 19.80
N ILE A 627 9.34 7.97 18.89
CA ILE A 627 9.28 6.53 19.19
C ILE A 627 10.56 5.84 18.71
N LYS A 628 11.31 5.23 19.65
CA LYS A 628 12.43 4.34 19.35
C LYS A 628 12.01 3.09 18.55
N ASN A 629 10.78 2.60 18.69
CA ASN A 629 10.33 1.35 18.07
C ASN A 629 9.86 1.45 16.61
N LEU A 630 9.52 2.65 16.09
CA LEU A 630 9.28 2.81 14.65
C LEU A 630 10.58 2.61 13.84
N SER A 631 11.75 2.67 14.49
CA SER A 631 13.03 2.30 13.87
C SER A 631 13.10 0.86 13.40
N ARG A 632 12.23 -0.05 13.89
CA ARG A 632 12.28 -1.46 13.45
C ARG A 632 11.80 -1.65 12.02
N ARG A 633 10.82 -0.85 11.55
CA ARG A 633 10.34 -0.88 10.16
C ARG A 633 11.21 0.04 9.31
N GLU A 634 12.37 -0.45 8.88
CA GLU A 634 13.37 0.39 8.23
C GLU A 634 12.95 0.82 6.81
N LYS A 635 12.35 -0.09 6.00
CA LYS A 635 12.15 0.12 4.55
C LYS A 635 11.00 -0.69 3.95
N HIS A 636 10.40 -0.15 2.88
CA HIS A 636 9.49 -0.82 1.96
C HIS A 636 10.08 -0.98 0.58
N PHE A 637 9.76 -2.10 -0.08
CA PHE A 637 10.14 -2.35 -1.46
C PHE A 637 8.95 -2.86 -2.28
N ASN A 638 8.80 -2.38 -3.51
CA ASN A 638 7.88 -3.00 -4.45
C ASN A 638 8.28 -4.47 -4.70
N LEU A 639 9.57 -4.74 -4.80
CA LEU A 639 10.10 -6.10 -4.90
C LEU A 639 11.21 -6.32 -3.88
N LEU A 640 11.02 -7.28 -2.98
CA LEU A 640 12.07 -7.78 -2.08
C LEU A 640 12.58 -9.13 -2.57
N VAL A 641 13.90 -9.29 -2.65
CA VAL A 641 14.56 -10.54 -3.05
C VAL A 641 15.41 -11.05 -1.89
N LEU A 642 15.18 -12.29 -1.48
CA LEU A 642 15.89 -12.90 -0.35
C LEU A 642 16.98 -13.83 -0.88
N GLY A 643 18.24 -13.42 -0.74
CA GLY A 643 19.42 -14.07 -1.29
C GLY A 643 19.89 -13.44 -2.61
N ALA A 644 21.20 -13.27 -2.77
CA ALA A 644 21.85 -12.78 -4.00
C ALA A 644 22.68 -13.88 -4.68
N GLY A 645 22.19 -15.12 -4.63
CA GLY A 645 22.69 -16.19 -5.50
C GLY A 645 22.34 -15.96 -6.98
N ALA A 646 22.57 -16.97 -7.81
CA ALA A 646 22.29 -16.92 -9.25
C ALA A 646 20.88 -16.43 -9.59
N GLY A 647 19.87 -16.98 -8.90
CA GLY A 647 18.46 -16.63 -9.12
C GLY A 647 18.11 -15.24 -8.60
N GLY A 648 18.63 -14.90 -7.41
CA GLY A 648 18.38 -13.61 -6.77
C GLY A 648 18.93 -12.44 -7.58
N LEU A 649 20.19 -12.52 -8.02
CA LEU A 649 20.81 -11.49 -8.86
C LEU A 649 20.15 -11.36 -10.23
N ALA A 650 19.79 -12.47 -10.88
CA ALA A 650 19.11 -12.43 -12.17
C ALA A 650 17.78 -11.67 -12.08
N VAL A 651 16.98 -11.97 -11.05
CA VAL A 651 15.70 -11.30 -10.78
C VAL A 651 15.91 -9.84 -10.42
N SER A 652 16.76 -9.54 -9.43
CA SER A 652 16.96 -8.17 -8.95
C SER A 652 17.58 -7.26 -10.01
N SER A 653 18.53 -7.74 -10.80
CA SER A 653 19.11 -7.01 -11.93
C SER A 653 18.08 -6.65 -12.99
N HIS A 654 17.17 -7.58 -13.30
CA HIS A 654 16.13 -7.32 -14.29
C HIS A 654 15.12 -6.29 -13.80
N PHE A 655 14.54 -6.50 -12.62
CA PHE A 655 13.47 -5.65 -12.11
C PHE A 655 13.96 -4.27 -11.63
N SER A 656 15.24 -4.13 -11.22
CA SER A 656 15.83 -2.82 -10.91
C SER A 656 16.02 -1.90 -12.12
N ARG A 657 15.84 -2.41 -13.35
CA ARG A 657 15.79 -1.60 -14.58
C ARG A 657 14.37 -1.18 -14.96
N ILE A 658 13.33 -1.82 -14.41
CA ILE A 658 11.92 -1.61 -14.81
C ILE A 658 11.13 -0.87 -13.73
N LEU A 659 11.47 -1.15 -12.47
CA LEU A 659 10.90 -0.47 -11.30
C LEU A 659 11.69 0.80 -10.99
N PRO A 660 11.07 1.81 -10.34
CA PRO A 660 11.77 3.02 -9.94
C PRO A 660 12.99 2.73 -9.06
N LYS A 661 14.00 3.60 -9.12
CA LYS A 661 15.24 3.46 -8.34
C LYS A 661 14.91 3.29 -6.84
N GLY A 662 15.60 2.37 -6.17
CA GLY A 662 15.41 2.11 -4.75
C GLY A 662 14.20 1.24 -4.38
N ASN A 663 13.36 0.84 -5.34
CA ASN A 663 12.17 0.02 -5.08
C ASN A 663 12.43 -1.50 -5.11
N VAL A 664 13.67 -1.92 -5.39
CA VAL A 664 14.11 -3.31 -5.30
C VAL A 664 15.06 -3.46 -4.13
N GLY A 665 14.69 -4.31 -3.17
CA GLY A 665 15.53 -4.65 -2.02
C GLY A 665 16.14 -6.04 -2.18
N ILE A 666 17.39 -6.22 -1.75
CA ILE A 666 18.09 -7.51 -1.79
C ILE A 666 18.63 -7.80 -0.38
N VAL A 667 18.21 -8.90 0.24
CA VAL A 667 18.73 -9.34 1.55
C VAL A 667 19.77 -10.43 1.30
N GLU A 668 21.05 -10.11 1.49
CA GLU A 668 22.16 -11.07 1.31
C GLU A 668 23.27 -10.77 2.32
N PRO A 669 23.66 -11.75 3.17
CA PRO A 669 24.74 -11.57 4.14
C PRO A 669 26.15 -11.68 3.55
N SER A 670 26.34 -12.43 2.46
CA SER A 670 27.67 -12.74 1.94
C SER A 670 28.29 -11.53 1.24
N SER A 671 29.57 -11.28 1.49
CA SER A 671 30.36 -10.30 0.74
C SER A 671 31.01 -10.90 -0.52
N VAL A 672 30.86 -12.21 -0.73
CA VAL A 672 31.53 -12.97 -1.79
C VAL A 672 30.55 -13.88 -2.53
N HIS A 673 30.60 -13.81 -3.85
CA HIS A 673 29.84 -14.66 -4.76
C HIS A 673 30.72 -15.74 -5.38
N TYR A 674 30.22 -16.97 -5.45
CA TYR A 674 30.92 -18.10 -6.08
C TYR A 674 30.11 -18.67 -7.25
N TYR A 675 30.76 -18.88 -8.39
CA TYR A 675 30.25 -19.79 -9.43
C TYR A 675 30.49 -21.24 -8.99
N GLN A 676 29.62 -21.71 -8.10
CA GLN A 676 29.72 -23.03 -7.46
C GLN A 676 29.74 -24.22 -8.45
N PRO A 677 29.07 -24.19 -9.63
CA PRO A 677 29.25 -25.27 -10.60
C PRO A 677 30.72 -25.45 -11.01
N GLY A 678 31.56 -24.43 -10.89
CA GLY A 678 33.00 -24.47 -11.16
C GLY A 678 33.83 -25.20 -10.09
N PHE A 679 33.29 -25.44 -8.88
CA PHE A 679 34.04 -26.08 -7.80
C PHE A 679 34.56 -27.48 -8.15
N THR A 680 33.84 -28.21 -9.02
CA THR A 680 34.36 -29.49 -9.56
C THR A 680 35.63 -29.34 -10.39
N LEU A 681 35.79 -28.24 -11.12
CA LEU A 681 37.02 -27.92 -11.86
C LEU A 681 38.14 -27.42 -10.93
N VAL A 682 37.77 -26.80 -9.80
CA VAL A 682 38.72 -26.46 -8.74
C VAL A 682 39.25 -27.73 -8.07
N GLY A 683 38.35 -28.60 -7.62
CA GLY A 683 38.74 -29.86 -7.00
C GLY A 683 39.51 -30.79 -7.95
N GLY A 684 39.25 -30.73 -9.25
CA GLY A 684 40.04 -31.46 -10.26
C GLY A 684 41.39 -30.84 -10.61
N GLY A 685 41.79 -29.72 -9.99
CA GLY A 685 43.04 -29.01 -10.27
C GLY A 685 43.13 -28.49 -11.71
N ILE A 686 42.03 -27.94 -12.22
CA ILE A 686 41.94 -27.32 -13.55
C ILE A 686 41.98 -25.78 -13.42
N PHE A 687 41.31 -25.23 -12.40
CA PHE A 687 41.33 -23.79 -12.10
C PHE A 687 41.47 -23.53 -10.61
N PRO A 688 42.06 -22.40 -10.20
CA PRO A 688 41.99 -21.97 -8.81
C PRO A 688 40.57 -21.51 -8.44
N LYS A 689 40.21 -21.57 -7.15
CA LYS A 689 38.92 -21.05 -6.64
C LYS A 689 38.68 -19.60 -7.04
N THR A 690 39.72 -18.76 -7.03
CA THR A 690 39.66 -17.33 -7.40
C THR A 690 39.11 -17.10 -8.81
N HIS A 691 39.28 -18.04 -9.73
CA HIS A 691 38.71 -17.96 -11.09
C HIS A 691 37.17 -17.87 -11.05
N PHE A 692 36.55 -18.53 -10.07
CA PHE A 692 35.09 -18.62 -9.89
C PHE A 692 34.56 -17.75 -8.74
N THR A 693 35.32 -16.75 -8.29
CA THR A 693 34.95 -15.88 -7.17
C THR A 693 34.83 -14.43 -7.63
N ARG A 694 33.83 -13.71 -7.14
CA ARG A 694 33.65 -12.24 -7.30
C ARG A 694 33.18 -11.63 -5.99
N LYS A 695 33.43 -10.33 -5.78
CA LYS A 695 32.83 -9.59 -4.65
C LYS A 695 31.33 -9.42 -4.91
N GLU A 696 30.50 -9.72 -3.92
CA GLU A 696 29.03 -9.60 -4.05
C GLU A 696 28.63 -8.19 -4.46
N GLU A 697 29.27 -7.18 -3.85
CA GLU A 697 29.07 -5.76 -4.16
C GLU A 697 29.20 -5.41 -5.65
N SER A 698 30.12 -6.07 -6.37
CA SER A 698 30.32 -5.84 -7.81
C SER A 698 29.20 -6.40 -8.69
N LEU A 699 28.33 -7.24 -8.12
CA LEU A 699 27.23 -7.91 -8.81
C LEU A 699 25.87 -7.31 -8.44
N ILE A 700 25.77 -6.64 -7.28
CA ILE A 700 24.56 -5.94 -6.85
C ILE A 700 24.20 -4.85 -7.89
N PRO A 701 22.94 -4.80 -8.38
CA PRO A 701 22.50 -3.77 -9.30
C PRO A 701 22.56 -2.38 -8.64
N PRO A 702 23.07 -1.33 -9.33
CA PRO A 702 23.24 -0.01 -8.73
C PRO A 702 21.92 0.69 -8.34
N ASN A 703 20.79 0.25 -8.91
CA ASN A 703 19.46 0.78 -8.61
C ASN A 703 18.71 -0.01 -7.53
N ALA A 704 19.28 -1.11 -7.03
CA ALA A 704 18.74 -1.90 -5.94
C ALA A 704 19.38 -1.50 -4.60
N ILE A 705 18.67 -1.71 -3.50
CA ILE A 705 19.19 -1.52 -2.15
C ILE A 705 19.65 -2.87 -1.60
N TRP A 706 20.95 -2.99 -1.31
CA TRP A 706 21.50 -4.16 -0.65
C TRP A 706 21.42 -4.04 0.87
N ILE A 707 20.77 -5.02 1.49
CA ILE A 707 20.63 -5.19 2.93
C ILE A 707 21.56 -6.34 3.32
N LYS A 708 22.67 -5.99 3.97
CA LYS A 708 23.74 -6.90 4.39
C LYS A 708 23.38 -7.68 5.65
N ASP A 709 22.34 -8.51 5.56
CA ASP A 709 21.79 -9.28 6.68
C ASP A 709 21.21 -10.61 6.17
N LYS A 710 20.88 -11.51 7.10
CA LYS A 710 20.24 -12.80 6.87
C LYS A 710 18.74 -12.67 7.02
N VAL A 711 18.00 -13.53 6.30
CA VAL A 711 16.57 -13.71 6.56
C VAL A 711 16.39 -14.35 7.94
N GLY A 712 15.65 -13.69 8.83
CA GLY A 712 15.30 -14.18 10.16
C GLY A 712 14.00 -15.00 10.16
N LYS A 713 12.93 -14.46 9.56
CA LYS A 713 11.68 -15.16 9.24
C LYS A 713 10.82 -14.33 8.26
N ILE A 714 9.90 -14.99 7.57
CA ILE A 714 8.93 -14.35 6.67
C ILE A 714 7.55 -14.40 7.34
N LEU A 715 6.84 -13.27 7.32
CA LEU A 715 5.47 -13.13 7.81
C LEU A 715 4.57 -12.78 6.62
N PRO A 716 4.18 -13.76 5.78
CA PRO A 716 3.56 -13.51 4.48
C PRO A 716 2.19 -12.83 4.59
N GLU A 717 1.36 -13.18 5.58
CA GLU A 717 0.07 -12.53 5.85
C GLU A 717 0.20 -11.03 6.19
N LYS A 718 1.37 -10.62 6.69
CA LYS A 718 1.67 -9.22 7.00
C LYS A 718 2.50 -8.54 5.90
N GLN A 719 2.91 -9.29 4.88
CA GLN A 719 3.86 -8.86 3.85
C GLN A 719 5.15 -8.25 4.44
N ILE A 720 5.69 -8.89 5.48
CA ILE A 720 6.91 -8.46 6.19
C ILE A 720 7.95 -9.59 6.17
N VAL A 721 9.21 -9.23 6.00
CA VAL A 721 10.37 -10.08 6.34
C VAL A 721 11.06 -9.47 7.55
N GLU A 722 11.25 -10.27 8.58
CA GLU A 722 12.15 -9.94 9.68
C GLU A 722 13.55 -10.49 9.35
N THR A 723 14.56 -9.64 9.38
CA THR A 723 15.95 -10.07 9.26
C THR A 723 16.47 -10.64 10.58
N PHE A 724 17.65 -11.24 10.56
CA PHE A 724 18.24 -11.84 11.75
C PHE A 724 18.64 -10.80 12.79
N ASP A 725 19.07 -9.60 12.36
CA ASP A 725 19.35 -8.48 13.26
C ASP A 725 18.07 -7.73 13.72
N GLY A 726 16.88 -8.24 13.38
CA GLY A 726 15.60 -7.74 13.89
C GLY A 726 14.98 -6.59 13.09
N LYS A 727 15.44 -6.34 11.85
CA LYS A 727 14.85 -5.34 10.96
C LYS A 727 13.58 -5.88 10.33
N GLU A 728 12.51 -5.11 10.33
CA GLU A 728 11.28 -5.39 9.61
C GLU A 728 11.30 -4.70 8.26
N ILE A 729 11.16 -5.48 7.19
CA ILE A 729 11.13 -4.98 5.80
C ILE A 729 9.80 -5.38 5.18
N SER A 730 9.02 -4.40 4.75
CA SER A 730 7.76 -4.67 4.06
C SER A 730 7.94 -4.77 2.54
N TYR A 731 7.03 -5.47 1.87
CA TYR A 731 7.12 -5.65 0.42
C TYR A 731 5.76 -5.75 -0.27
N ASN A 732 5.68 -5.36 -1.55
CA ASN A 732 4.52 -5.71 -2.39
C ASN A 732 4.67 -7.12 -2.98
N PHE A 733 5.84 -7.43 -3.52
CA PHE A 733 6.19 -8.73 -4.08
C PHE A 733 7.47 -9.29 -3.46
N LEU A 734 7.52 -10.61 -3.28
CA LEU A 734 8.67 -11.31 -2.68
C LEU A 734 9.18 -12.40 -3.61
N VAL A 735 10.51 -12.47 -3.77
CA VAL A 735 11.17 -13.61 -4.41
C VAL A 735 12.15 -14.24 -3.43
N VAL A 736 11.88 -15.48 -3.05
CA VAL A 736 12.76 -16.26 -2.18
C VAL A 736 13.79 -16.98 -3.05
N ALA A 737 15.06 -16.63 -2.88
CA ALA A 737 16.21 -17.11 -3.63
C ALA A 737 17.39 -17.48 -2.70
N THR A 738 17.09 -17.91 -1.48
CA THR A 738 18.05 -18.10 -0.37
C THR A 738 18.99 -19.30 -0.58
N GLY A 739 18.71 -20.15 -1.57
CA GLY A 739 19.42 -21.40 -1.76
C GLY A 739 19.18 -22.37 -0.60
N VAL A 740 20.21 -23.12 -0.22
CA VAL A 740 20.18 -24.12 0.85
C VAL A 740 21.43 -24.03 1.70
N GLN A 741 21.33 -24.54 2.93
CA GLN A 741 22.45 -24.72 3.84
C GLN A 741 23.03 -26.13 3.68
N LEU A 742 24.37 -26.22 3.64
CA LEU A 742 25.08 -27.50 3.70
C LEU A 742 25.11 -27.99 5.15
N ARG A 743 24.80 -29.27 5.36
CA ARG A 743 24.67 -29.88 6.69
C ARG A 743 25.67 -31.02 6.87
N PHE A 744 26.93 -30.65 7.04
CA PHE A 744 28.01 -31.59 7.32
C PHE A 744 27.82 -32.28 8.69
N ASP A 745 27.17 -31.59 9.63
CA ASP A 745 26.79 -32.03 10.97
C ASP A 745 25.76 -33.17 10.98
N LEU A 746 25.01 -33.39 9.90
CA LEU A 746 24.00 -34.46 9.84
C LEU A 746 24.58 -35.85 9.56
N ILE A 747 25.87 -35.96 9.26
CA ILE A 747 26.56 -37.25 9.11
C ILE A 747 27.51 -37.39 10.29
N GLU A 748 27.30 -38.41 11.11
CA GLU A 748 28.11 -38.67 12.29
C GLU A 748 29.59 -38.79 11.91
N GLY A 749 30.45 -38.03 12.60
CA GLY A 749 31.90 -37.99 12.40
C GLY A 749 32.39 -37.16 11.20
N LEU A 750 31.51 -36.60 10.36
CA LEU A 750 31.94 -35.90 9.13
C LEU A 750 32.62 -34.55 9.39
N GLU A 751 32.09 -33.71 10.28
CA GLU A 751 32.71 -32.40 10.59
C GLU A 751 34.10 -32.57 11.19
N GLU A 752 34.24 -33.48 12.16
CA GLU A 752 35.52 -33.87 12.74
C GLU A 752 36.48 -34.33 11.64
N SER A 753 36.04 -35.26 10.78
CA SER A 753 36.86 -35.79 9.70
C SER A 753 37.32 -34.73 8.69
N LEU A 754 36.48 -33.74 8.34
CA LEU A 754 36.82 -32.64 7.43
C LEU A 754 37.82 -31.64 8.05
N SER A 755 37.90 -31.60 9.37
CA SER A 755 38.82 -30.74 10.12
C SER A 755 40.23 -31.35 10.27
N MET A 756 40.38 -32.66 10.05
CA MET A 756 41.67 -33.35 10.17
C MET A 756 42.70 -32.86 9.16
N LYS A 757 43.97 -32.79 9.60
CA LYS A 757 45.09 -32.29 8.79
C LYS A 757 45.49 -33.23 7.65
N ASP A 758 45.19 -34.52 7.75
CA ASP A 758 45.55 -35.51 6.73
C ASP A 758 44.71 -35.39 5.44
N ASN A 759 43.62 -34.60 5.47
CA ASN A 759 42.71 -34.32 4.35
C ASN A 759 42.24 -35.59 3.63
N LYS A 760 42.02 -36.67 4.37
CA LYS A 760 41.53 -37.95 3.83
C LYS A 760 40.03 -37.93 3.58
N VAL A 761 39.30 -37.06 4.28
CA VAL A 761 37.90 -36.75 3.99
C VAL A 761 37.80 -35.37 3.37
N ILE A 762 37.13 -35.27 2.23
CA ILE A 762 37.07 -34.07 1.40
C ILE A 762 35.65 -33.81 0.88
N SER A 763 35.37 -32.56 0.52
CA SER A 763 34.12 -32.19 -0.16
C SER A 763 34.35 -31.07 -1.16
N THR A 764 33.57 -31.06 -2.23
CA THR A 764 33.64 -30.06 -3.31
C THR A 764 32.52 -29.02 -3.20
N TYR A 765 31.75 -29.05 -2.10
CA TYR A 765 30.51 -28.28 -1.98
C TYR A 765 30.69 -26.95 -1.27
N SER A 766 31.69 -26.83 -0.40
CA SER A 766 31.99 -25.62 0.35
C SER A 766 33.21 -24.90 -0.23
N PRO A 767 33.20 -23.54 -0.29
CA PRO A 767 34.41 -22.77 -0.57
C PRO A 767 35.54 -23.02 0.45
N ASP A 768 35.24 -23.55 1.64
CA ASP A 768 36.22 -23.83 2.70
C ASP A 768 36.93 -25.17 2.52
N THR A 769 36.30 -26.11 1.80
CA THR A 769 36.84 -27.48 1.61
C THR A 769 37.32 -27.74 0.19
N VAL A 770 36.85 -26.98 -0.81
CA VAL A 770 37.12 -27.24 -2.22
C VAL A 770 38.62 -27.18 -2.59
N ASP A 771 39.40 -26.29 -1.99
CA ASP A 771 40.84 -26.15 -2.30
C ASP A 771 41.67 -27.34 -1.79
N LYS A 772 41.17 -28.07 -0.79
CA LYS A 772 41.84 -29.27 -0.25
C LYS A 772 41.72 -30.49 -1.16
N VAL A 773 40.72 -30.51 -2.05
CA VAL A 773 40.37 -31.67 -2.86
C VAL A 773 41.50 -32.09 -3.79
N TYR A 774 42.12 -31.15 -4.50
CA TYR A 774 43.20 -31.49 -5.43
C TYR A 774 44.48 -31.92 -4.70
N ASN A 775 44.78 -31.31 -3.55
CA ASN A 775 45.90 -31.73 -2.71
C ASN A 775 45.68 -33.16 -2.19
N ALA A 776 44.45 -33.52 -1.82
CA ALA A 776 44.10 -34.88 -1.42
C ALA A 776 44.27 -35.89 -2.57
N PHE A 777 43.98 -35.47 -3.82
CA PHE A 777 44.29 -36.30 -4.99
C PHE A 777 45.80 -36.52 -5.13
N GLN A 778 46.60 -35.48 -4.95
CA GLN A 778 48.06 -35.54 -5.07
C GLN A 778 48.70 -36.44 -4.02
N ASN A 779 48.19 -36.38 -2.79
CA ASN A 779 48.65 -37.15 -1.64
C ASN A 779 48.10 -38.58 -1.58
N PHE A 780 47.27 -38.99 -2.56
CA PHE A 780 46.80 -40.36 -2.66
C PHE A 780 47.86 -41.25 -3.30
N GLU A 781 48.25 -42.31 -2.60
CA GLU A 781 49.28 -43.27 -3.07
C GLU A 781 48.68 -44.62 -3.49
N LYS A 782 47.87 -45.23 -2.63
CA LYS A 782 47.20 -46.52 -2.86
C LYS A 782 45.97 -46.67 -1.95
N GLY A 783 45.08 -47.59 -2.30
CA GLY A 783 43.96 -48.01 -1.47
C GLY A 783 42.58 -47.70 -2.04
N LYS A 784 41.58 -47.51 -1.17
CA LYS A 784 40.18 -47.30 -1.58
C LYS A 784 39.81 -45.82 -1.60
N ALA A 785 39.33 -45.33 -2.75
CA ALA A 785 38.78 -44.00 -2.90
C ALA A 785 37.25 -44.07 -3.04
N VAL A 786 36.54 -43.54 -2.04
CA VAL A 786 35.10 -43.66 -1.89
C VAL A 786 34.43 -42.31 -2.16
N PHE A 787 33.41 -42.30 -3.02
CA PHE A 787 32.65 -41.10 -3.38
C PHE A 787 31.19 -41.30 -3.03
N THR A 788 30.52 -40.28 -2.48
CA THR A 788 29.16 -40.44 -1.95
C THR A 788 28.16 -39.45 -2.53
N PHE A 789 26.91 -39.93 -2.62
CA PHE A 789 25.73 -39.15 -2.94
C PHE A 789 24.71 -39.35 -1.80
N PRO A 790 24.26 -38.29 -1.10
CA PRO A 790 23.44 -38.36 0.10
C PRO A 790 21.97 -38.65 -0.20
N ASN A 791 21.26 -39.29 0.75
CA ASN A 791 19.81 -39.49 0.73
C ASN A 791 19.03 -38.29 1.26
N ALA A 792 19.27 -37.12 0.68
CA ALA A 792 18.64 -35.87 1.08
C ALA A 792 18.65 -34.89 -0.11
N PRO A 793 17.89 -33.78 -0.05
CA PRO A 793 18.08 -32.68 -0.98
C PRO A 793 19.56 -32.31 -1.07
N ILE A 794 20.07 -32.17 -2.30
CA ILE A 794 21.45 -31.83 -2.55
C ILE A 794 21.55 -30.75 -3.63
N LYS A 795 22.38 -29.75 -3.39
CA LYS A 795 22.73 -28.77 -4.44
C LYS A 795 23.62 -29.44 -5.50
N CYS A 796 23.34 -29.30 -6.79
CA CYS A 796 24.19 -29.85 -7.87
C CYS A 796 24.46 -31.39 -7.79
N PRO A 797 23.45 -32.25 -8.00
CA PRO A 797 23.54 -33.71 -7.81
C PRO A 797 24.63 -34.41 -8.63
N GLY A 798 25.04 -33.85 -9.78
CA GLY A 798 26.11 -34.46 -10.60
C GLY A 798 27.52 -34.22 -10.07
N ALA A 799 27.74 -33.37 -9.06
CA ALA A 799 29.09 -33.04 -8.60
C ALA A 799 29.91 -34.23 -8.08
N PRO A 800 29.34 -35.21 -7.32
CA PRO A 800 30.09 -36.35 -6.81
C PRO A 800 30.61 -37.27 -7.93
N GLN A 801 29.87 -37.40 -9.03
CA GLN A 801 30.33 -38.17 -10.20
C GLN A 801 31.46 -37.46 -10.93
N LYS A 802 31.32 -36.14 -11.14
CA LYS A 802 32.34 -35.35 -11.84
C LYS A 802 33.69 -35.44 -11.14
N ILE A 803 33.70 -35.33 -9.82
CA ILE A 803 34.94 -35.39 -9.05
C ILE A 803 35.50 -36.82 -8.99
N CYS A 804 34.65 -37.85 -8.95
CA CYS A 804 35.05 -39.25 -9.10
C CYS A 804 35.77 -39.50 -10.43
N TYR A 805 35.20 -39.05 -11.56
CA TYR A 805 35.83 -39.20 -12.87
C TYR A 805 37.11 -38.37 -13.02
N LEU A 806 37.16 -37.17 -12.46
CA LEU A 806 38.38 -36.36 -12.44
C LEU A 806 39.49 -36.99 -11.60
N PHE A 807 39.15 -37.71 -10.53
CA PHE A 807 40.10 -38.48 -9.75
C PHE A 807 40.64 -39.68 -10.55
N ASP A 808 39.78 -40.45 -11.24
CA ASP A 808 40.22 -41.53 -12.13
C ASP A 808 41.15 -41.00 -13.23
N ASP A 809 40.80 -39.89 -13.88
CA ASP A 809 41.64 -39.23 -14.89
C ASP A 809 43.00 -38.80 -14.32
N TYR A 810 43.02 -38.25 -13.10
CA TYR A 810 44.26 -37.89 -12.40
C TYR A 810 45.13 -39.12 -12.11
N LEU A 811 44.56 -40.20 -11.56
CA LEU A 811 45.29 -41.42 -11.22
C LEU A 811 45.89 -42.11 -12.45
N ARG A 812 45.17 -42.09 -13.58
CA ARG A 812 45.68 -42.65 -14.83
C ARG A 812 46.84 -41.83 -15.37
N LYS A 813 46.74 -40.50 -15.35
CA LYS A 813 47.82 -39.60 -15.80
C LYS A 813 49.06 -39.63 -14.90
N SER A 814 48.88 -39.95 -13.62
CA SER A 814 49.98 -40.11 -12.66
C SER A 814 50.47 -41.56 -12.53
N ASN A 815 49.98 -42.50 -13.35
CA ASN A 815 50.30 -43.93 -13.29
C ASN A 815 50.02 -44.60 -11.92
N LYS A 816 49.13 -44.03 -11.11
CA LYS A 816 48.72 -44.54 -9.79
C LYS A 816 47.44 -45.39 -9.82
N ARG A 817 46.69 -45.40 -10.94
CA ARG A 817 45.36 -46.05 -11.03
C ARG A 817 45.35 -47.54 -10.66
N LYS A 818 46.42 -48.29 -10.99
CA LYS A 818 46.55 -49.72 -10.66
C LYS A 818 46.59 -50.00 -9.15
N ASN A 819 46.92 -48.98 -8.33
CA ASN A 819 47.01 -49.08 -6.87
C ASN A 819 45.72 -48.63 -6.17
N ALA A 820 44.67 -48.26 -6.93
CA ALA A 820 43.47 -47.62 -6.40
C ALA A 820 42.21 -48.41 -6.77
N GLU A 821 41.36 -48.71 -5.78
CA GLU A 821 39.97 -49.14 -6.01
C GLU A 821 39.07 -47.91 -5.88
N ILE A 822 38.34 -47.55 -6.94
CA ILE A 822 37.41 -46.40 -6.93
C ILE A 822 35.98 -46.91 -6.74
N ILE A 823 35.30 -46.41 -5.72
CA ILE A 823 33.95 -46.81 -5.34
C ILE A 823 33.03 -45.59 -5.36
N TYR A 824 32.01 -45.61 -6.21
CA TYR A 824 30.95 -44.60 -6.25
C TYR A 824 29.68 -45.15 -5.59
N ASN A 825 29.24 -44.52 -4.50
CA ASN A 825 28.01 -44.87 -3.78
C ASN A 825 26.91 -43.88 -4.17
N THR A 826 25.79 -44.41 -4.63
CA THR A 826 24.61 -43.61 -4.97
C THR A 826 23.36 -44.19 -4.36
N ILE A 827 22.46 -43.33 -3.91
CA ILE A 827 21.13 -43.73 -3.43
C ILE A 827 20.24 -44.24 -4.57
N LEU A 828 20.55 -43.84 -5.80
CA LEU A 828 19.70 -44.13 -6.94
C LEU A 828 19.83 -45.62 -7.33
N PRO A 829 18.78 -46.22 -7.93
CA PRO A 829 18.86 -47.58 -8.48
C PRO A 829 19.68 -47.65 -9.77
N ARG A 830 20.15 -46.50 -10.28
CA ARG A 830 20.93 -46.33 -11.50
C ARG A 830 21.87 -45.14 -11.37
N ILE A 831 22.94 -45.06 -12.16
CA ILE A 831 23.98 -44.06 -11.93
C ILE A 831 23.49 -42.64 -12.22
N PHE A 832 22.51 -42.46 -13.11
CA PHE A 832 21.95 -41.15 -13.41
C PHE A 832 20.43 -41.21 -13.55
N ALA A 833 19.73 -40.16 -13.14
CA ALA A 833 18.27 -40.16 -13.09
C ALA A 833 17.61 -40.34 -14.47
N ILE A 834 18.25 -39.93 -15.57
CA ILE A 834 17.74 -40.07 -16.94
C ILE A 834 18.39 -41.27 -17.61
N GLU A 835 17.58 -42.24 -18.05
CA GLU A 835 18.02 -43.53 -18.57
C GLU A 835 19.05 -43.41 -19.70
N ARG A 836 18.77 -42.55 -20.70
CA ARG A 836 19.69 -42.30 -21.82
C ARG A 836 21.12 -41.97 -21.37
N TYR A 837 21.26 -41.10 -20.38
CA TYR A 837 22.57 -40.72 -19.84
C TYR A 837 23.09 -41.77 -18.86
N SER A 838 22.20 -42.42 -18.11
CA SER A 838 22.57 -43.50 -17.18
C SER A 838 23.26 -44.65 -17.90
N ASN A 839 22.75 -45.11 -19.04
CA ASN A 839 23.31 -46.23 -19.79
C ASN A 839 24.76 -45.93 -20.21
N VAL A 840 24.97 -44.75 -20.81
CA VAL A 840 26.32 -44.33 -21.24
C VAL A 840 27.27 -44.11 -20.07
N LEU A 841 26.78 -43.59 -18.94
CA LEU A 841 27.62 -43.38 -17.75
C LEU A 841 27.96 -44.69 -17.04
N THR A 842 27.07 -45.68 -17.07
CA THR A 842 27.34 -47.04 -16.58
C THR A 842 28.40 -47.72 -17.44
N GLU A 843 28.25 -47.68 -18.77
CA GLU A 843 29.27 -48.19 -19.70
C GLU A 843 30.61 -47.49 -19.49
N TYR A 844 30.60 -46.15 -19.34
CA TYR A 844 31.81 -45.39 -19.08
C TYR A 844 32.46 -45.79 -17.75
N ALA A 845 31.69 -45.87 -16.66
CA ALA A 845 32.21 -46.29 -15.35
C ALA A 845 32.79 -47.71 -15.38
N ASN A 846 32.11 -48.65 -16.04
CA ASN A 846 32.59 -50.03 -16.23
C ASN A 846 33.89 -50.05 -17.04
N SER A 847 33.99 -49.26 -18.12
CA SER A 847 35.23 -49.12 -18.91
C SER A 847 36.41 -48.54 -18.12
N LYS A 848 36.12 -47.88 -16.98
CA LYS A 848 37.10 -47.31 -16.06
C LYS A 848 37.30 -48.15 -14.80
N ASP A 849 36.68 -49.33 -14.72
CA ASP A 849 36.76 -50.20 -13.55
C ASP A 849 36.37 -49.43 -12.25
N ILE A 850 35.34 -48.58 -12.36
CA ILE A 850 34.77 -47.87 -11.21
C ILE A 850 33.63 -48.71 -10.65
N LYS A 851 33.76 -49.15 -9.40
CA LYS A 851 32.73 -49.93 -8.72
C LYS A 851 31.58 -49.03 -8.29
N ILE A 852 30.36 -49.38 -8.67
CA ILE A 852 29.17 -48.62 -8.30
C ILE A 852 28.36 -49.42 -7.29
N ASN A 853 28.08 -48.82 -6.14
CA ASN A 853 27.07 -49.32 -5.21
C ASN A 853 25.81 -48.48 -5.38
N TYR A 854 24.72 -49.14 -5.77
CA TYR A 854 23.39 -48.53 -5.86
C TYR A 854 22.65 -48.65 -4.52
N LYS A 855 21.68 -47.76 -4.30
CA LYS A 855 20.85 -47.72 -3.09
C LYS A 855 21.70 -47.73 -1.80
N THR A 856 22.79 -46.96 -1.77
CA THR A 856 23.61 -46.78 -0.56
C THR A 856 23.72 -45.31 -0.16
N SER A 857 23.45 -45.01 1.10
CA SER A 857 23.58 -43.66 1.67
C SER A 857 24.59 -43.66 2.81
N LEU A 858 25.53 -42.72 2.80
CA LEU A 858 26.49 -42.56 3.90
C LEU A 858 25.75 -42.10 5.16
N SER A 859 25.87 -42.84 6.27
CA SER A 859 25.24 -42.52 7.55
C SER A 859 26.26 -42.13 8.63
N LYS A 860 27.45 -42.73 8.61
CA LYS A 860 28.51 -42.49 9.61
C LYS A 860 29.92 -42.61 9.01
N ILE A 861 30.85 -41.87 9.59
CA ILE A 861 32.29 -41.93 9.28
C ILE A 861 33.05 -42.07 10.60
N ASP A 862 33.97 -43.02 10.67
CA ASP A 862 34.99 -43.07 11.71
C ASP A 862 36.33 -42.58 11.12
N PRO A 863 36.86 -41.42 11.58
CA PRO A 863 38.13 -40.89 11.10
C PRO A 863 39.36 -41.70 11.54
N ILE A 864 39.28 -42.39 12.69
CA ILE A 864 40.41 -43.10 13.31
C ILE A 864 40.59 -44.46 12.65
N THR A 865 39.53 -45.26 12.60
CA THR A 865 39.56 -46.58 11.94
C THR A 865 39.45 -46.48 10.42
N ARG A 866 39.10 -45.28 9.90
CA ARG A 866 38.88 -44.99 8.48
C ARG A 866 37.83 -45.90 7.84
N ILE A 867 36.73 -46.10 8.57
CA ILE A 867 35.57 -46.86 8.12
C ILE A 867 34.44 -45.88 7.79
N SER A 868 33.86 -46.04 6.60
CA SER A 868 32.65 -45.33 6.18
C SER A 868 31.48 -46.31 6.16
N THR A 869 30.41 -45.98 6.88
CA THR A 869 29.23 -46.83 7.04
C THR A 869 28.10 -46.31 6.18
N PHE A 870 27.56 -47.19 5.35
CA PHE A 870 26.46 -46.90 4.45
C PHE A 870 25.22 -47.68 4.83
N ASP A 871 24.08 -47.00 4.90
CA ASP A 871 22.78 -47.65 4.97
C ASP A 871 22.40 -48.16 3.57
N ILE A 872 21.98 -49.42 3.52
CA ILE A 872 21.40 -50.01 2.30
C ILE A 872 19.92 -49.61 2.26
N LEU A 873 19.50 -48.98 1.17
CA LEU A 873 18.15 -48.45 1.00
C LEU A 873 17.23 -49.49 0.34
N ASN A 874 15.97 -49.51 0.77
CA ASN A 874 14.90 -50.30 0.16
C ASN A 874 14.36 -49.63 -1.12
N GLU A 875 13.29 -50.19 -1.71
CA GLU A 875 12.67 -49.64 -2.92
C GLU A 875 12.05 -48.24 -2.71
N SER A 876 11.61 -47.95 -1.49
CA SER A 876 11.10 -46.64 -1.08
C SER A 876 12.21 -45.64 -0.71
N MET A 877 13.48 -45.96 -0.98
CA MET A 877 14.66 -45.15 -0.64
C MET A 877 14.82 -44.88 0.86
N GLN A 878 14.28 -45.74 1.71
CA GLN A 878 14.43 -45.69 3.16
C GLN A 878 15.48 -46.71 3.64
N PRO A 879 16.20 -46.44 4.75
CA PRO A 879 17.13 -47.40 5.34
C PRO A 879 16.45 -48.75 5.60
N SER A 880 17.04 -49.83 5.10
CA SER A 880 16.51 -51.20 5.25
C SER A 880 16.86 -51.85 6.59
N GLY A 881 17.65 -51.19 7.43
CA GLY A 881 18.27 -51.76 8.63
C GLY A 881 19.57 -52.53 8.36
N LYS A 882 19.91 -52.80 7.09
CA LYS A 882 21.20 -53.37 6.71
C LYS A 882 22.22 -52.27 6.44
N ILE A 883 23.44 -52.46 6.91
CA ILE A 883 24.57 -51.56 6.70
C ILE A 883 25.66 -52.22 5.85
N LYS A 884 26.49 -51.39 5.22
CA LYS A 884 27.71 -51.78 4.50
C LYS A 884 28.85 -50.89 4.94
N GLU A 885 29.90 -51.50 5.47
CA GLU A 885 31.11 -50.79 5.88
C GLU A 885 32.16 -50.86 4.78
N ILE A 886 32.82 -49.74 4.53
CA ILE A 886 33.87 -49.61 3.54
C ILE A 886 35.03 -48.85 4.19
N ASN A 887 36.16 -49.53 4.34
CA ASN A 887 37.43 -48.88 4.67
C ASN A 887 37.86 -47.94 3.54
N TYR A 888 38.38 -46.76 3.86
CA TYR A 888 38.75 -45.74 2.88
C TYR A 888 40.15 -45.17 3.12
N ASP A 889 40.84 -44.85 2.03
CA ASP A 889 42.10 -44.10 1.99
C ASP A 889 41.91 -42.69 1.42
N LEU A 890 40.73 -42.45 0.81
CA LEU A 890 40.19 -41.15 0.44
C LEU A 890 38.67 -41.25 0.43
N LEU A 891 37.97 -40.29 1.03
CA LEU A 891 36.52 -40.23 1.07
C LEU A 891 36.04 -38.84 0.62
N HIS A 892 35.31 -38.80 -0.48
CA HIS A 892 34.61 -37.61 -0.94
C HIS A 892 33.14 -37.66 -0.53
N VAL A 893 32.69 -36.61 0.16
CA VAL A 893 31.33 -36.52 0.69
C VAL A 893 30.52 -35.42 0.02
N GLY A 894 29.39 -35.80 -0.57
CA GLY A 894 28.28 -34.89 -0.88
C GLY A 894 27.41 -34.72 0.37
N PRO A 895 27.40 -33.55 1.03
CA PRO A 895 26.65 -33.37 2.27
C PRO A 895 25.13 -33.26 2.01
N PRO A 896 24.29 -33.68 2.97
CA PRO A 896 22.88 -33.31 3.00
C PRO A 896 22.71 -31.79 2.97
N CYS A 897 21.59 -31.31 2.44
CA CYS A 897 21.23 -29.90 2.47
C CYS A 897 19.88 -29.69 3.16
N SER A 898 19.75 -28.58 3.89
CA SER A 898 18.49 -28.14 4.51
C SER A 898 18.11 -26.74 4.02
N PRO A 899 16.85 -26.30 4.23
CA PRO A 899 16.52 -24.88 4.13
C PRO A 899 17.40 -24.06 5.08
N VAL A 900 17.56 -22.77 4.76
CA VAL A 900 18.24 -21.83 5.66
C VAL A 900 17.39 -21.59 6.91
N GLN A 901 18.03 -21.23 8.02
CA GLN A 901 17.36 -21.05 9.32
C GLN A 901 16.15 -20.11 9.25
N GLY A 902 16.21 -19.05 8.43
CA GLY A 902 15.09 -18.12 8.27
C GLY A 902 13.81 -18.75 7.72
N LEU A 903 13.93 -19.74 6.82
CA LEU A 903 12.77 -20.46 6.29
C LEU A 903 12.28 -21.53 7.27
N ILE A 904 13.18 -22.15 8.04
CA ILE A 904 12.79 -23.05 9.14
C ILE A 904 11.99 -22.29 10.20
N ASN A 905 12.42 -21.07 10.55
CA ASN A 905 11.69 -20.20 11.48
C ASN A 905 10.33 -19.76 10.94
N THR A 906 10.23 -19.60 9.61
CA THR A 906 8.98 -19.29 8.92
C THR A 906 7.99 -20.45 9.12
N ALA A 907 8.40 -21.68 8.77
CA ALA A 907 7.58 -22.91 8.87
C ALA A 907 6.96 -23.14 10.26
N LYS A 908 7.69 -22.80 11.33
CA LYS A 908 7.22 -22.93 12.72
C LYS A 908 5.95 -22.12 13.02
N ASN A 909 5.66 -21.08 12.24
CA ASN A 909 4.49 -20.23 12.42
C ASN A 909 3.25 -20.71 11.66
N ASN A 910 3.29 -21.92 11.07
CA ASN A 910 2.21 -22.49 10.26
C ASN A 910 1.75 -21.51 9.15
N ASP A 911 2.72 -20.89 8.50
CA ASP A 911 2.56 -19.81 7.55
C ASP A 911 1.97 -20.29 6.21
N GLY A 912 2.20 -21.54 5.81
CA GLY A 912 1.72 -22.09 4.54
C GLY A 912 2.42 -21.56 3.28
N LEU A 913 3.46 -20.74 3.42
CA LEU A 913 4.43 -20.44 2.35
C LEU A 913 5.46 -21.58 2.25
N THR A 914 5.86 -22.19 3.36
CA THR A 914 6.80 -23.31 3.39
C THR A 914 6.12 -24.65 3.71
N ASP A 915 6.74 -25.75 3.27
CA ASP A 915 6.42 -27.09 3.78
C ASP A 915 6.87 -27.28 5.23
N LYS A 916 6.61 -28.46 5.80
CA LYS A 916 6.94 -28.78 7.21
C LYS A 916 8.44 -28.72 7.52
N VAL A 917 9.30 -28.86 6.51
CA VAL A 917 10.77 -28.87 6.67
C VAL A 917 11.33 -27.46 6.50
N GLY A 918 10.60 -26.57 5.82
CA GLY A 918 10.96 -25.17 5.59
C GLY A 918 11.33 -24.85 4.15
N PHE A 919 11.14 -25.76 3.18
CA PHE A 919 11.29 -25.40 1.76
C PHE A 919 10.07 -24.63 1.30
N VAL A 920 10.26 -23.64 0.42
CA VAL A 920 9.16 -22.84 -0.13
C VAL A 920 8.29 -23.73 -1.02
N ASP A 921 6.98 -23.78 -0.71
CA ASP A 921 6.01 -24.57 -1.45
C ASP A 921 5.45 -23.75 -2.62
N VAL A 922 5.98 -24.05 -3.80
CA VAL A 922 5.62 -23.38 -5.05
C VAL A 922 5.03 -24.36 -6.04
N ASP A 923 4.18 -23.87 -6.94
CA ASP A 923 3.81 -24.64 -8.11
C ASP A 923 5.03 -24.84 -9.03
N LYS A 924 5.24 -26.08 -9.44
CA LYS A 924 6.46 -26.50 -10.16
C LYS A 924 6.58 -25.91 -11.56
N ASN A 925 5.51 -25.40 -12.17
CA ASN A 925 5.52 -24.88 -13.54
C ASN A 925 5.48 -23.34 -13.60
N THR A 926 4.96 -22.69 -12.55
CA THR A 926 4.81 -21.23 -12.46
C THR A 926 5.82 -20.59 -11.50
N LEU A 927 6.35 -21.37 -10.56
CA LEU A 927 7.25 -20.96 -9.46
C LEU A 927 6.61 -19.97 -8.45
N GLN A 928 5.30 -19.79 -8.52
CA GLN A 928 4.52 -19.00 -7.57
C GLN A 928 4.22 -19.84 -6.33
N SER A 929 4.19 -19.22 -5.15
CA SER A 929 3.70 -19.87 -3.94
C SER A 929 2.28 -20.37 -4.15
N LYS A 930 2.00 -21.59 -3.70
CA LYS A 930 0.65 -22.18 -3.81
C LYS A 930 -0.38 -21.44 -2.94
N LYS A 931 0.07 -20.73 -1.90
CA LYS A 931 -0.79 -19.97 -0.98
C LYS A 931 -0.78 -18.47 -1.28
N TYR A 932 0.39 -17.88 -1.56
CA TYR A 932 0.55 -16.42 -1.67
C TYR A 932 0.87 -15.97 -3.09
N LYS A 933 -0.11 -15.36 -3.77
CA LYS A 933 0.03 -14.94 -5.18
C LYS A 933 1.19 -13.96 -5.44
N ASN A 934 1.54 -13.13 -4.47
CA ASN A 934 2.61 -12.15 -4.61
C ASN A 934 4.02 -12.68 -4.26
N ILE A 935 4.15 -13.98 -3.95
CA ILE A 935 5.42 -14.60 -3.54
C ILE A 935 5.83 -15.69 -4.54
N PHE A 936 7.12 -15.68 -4.91
CA PHE A 936 7.72 -16.67 -5.81
C PHE A 936 8.98 -17.28 -5.19
N GLY A 937 9.32 -18.50 -5.60
CA GLY A 937 10.53 -19.21 -5.16
C GLY A 937 11.42 -19.63 -6.34
N ILE A 938 12.73 -19.45 -6.23
CA ILE A 938 13.69 -19.81 -7.28
C ILE A 938 14.88 -20.59 -6.75
N GLY A 939 15.18 -21.72 -7.42
CA GLY A 939 16.38 -22.50 -7.13
C GLY A 939 16.21 -23.44 -5.93
N ASP A 940 17.31 -23.69 -5.22
CA ASP A 940 17.38 -24.78 -4.22
C ASP A 940 16.43 -24.61 -3.02
N CYS A 941 15.92 -23.41 -2.75
CA CYS A 941 15.01 -23.15 -1.63
C CYS A 941 13.59 -23.72 -1.83
N THR A 942 13.29 -24.33 -2.98
CA THR A 942 11.96 -24.82 -3.35
C THR A 942 11.83 -26.34 -3.21
N ASN A 943 10.62 -26.84 -2.92
CA ASN A 943 10.39 -28.26 -2.62
C ASN A 943 10.16 -29.19 -3.83
N PHE A 944 9.99 -28.67 -5.05
CA PHE A 944 9.72 -29.52 -6.21
C PHE A 944 10.96 -30.34 -6.65
N PRO A 945 10.78 -31.55 -7.24
CA PRO A 945 11.84 -32.57 -7.29
C PRO A 945 12.92 -32.36 -8.36
N SER A 946 12.74 -31.48 -9.35
CA SER A 946 13.73 -31.33 -10.43
C SER A 946 15.06 -30.73 -9.94
N PRO A 947 16.22 -31.19 -10.45
CA PRO A 947 17.52 -30.62 -10.10
C PRO A 947 17.64 -29.12 -10.42
N LYS A 948 17.92 -28.31 -9.39
CA LYS A 948 18.01 -26.84 -9.52
C LYS A 948 19.42 -26.36 -9.87
N THR A 949 20.00 -26.90 -10.94
CA THR A 949 21.32 -26.49 -11.45
C THR A 949 21.32 -25.01 -11.87
N ALA A 950 22.50 -24.39 -12.05
CA ALA A 950 22.58 -23.02 -12.57
C ALA A 950 21.87 -22.86 -13.93
N ALA A 951 21.84 -23.93 -14.74
CA ALA A 951 21.05 -23.95 -15.98
C ALA A 951 19.54 -23.96 -15.70
N ALA A 952 19.07 -24.75 -14.73
CA ALA A 952 17.67 -24.69 -14.30
C ALA A 952 17.29 -23.30 -13.79
N VAL A 953 18.16 -22.66 -13.00
CA VAL A 953 17.94 -21.29 -12.51
C VAL A 953 17.73 -20.29 -13.65
N SER A 954 18.43 -20.45 -14.78
CA SER A 954 18.21 -19.58 -15.95
C SER A 954 16.81 -19.75 -16.56
N ALA A 955 16.25 -20.97 -16.55
CA ALA A 955 14.88 -21.24 -16.97
C ALA A 955 13.86 -20.82 -15.90
N HIS A 956 14.17 -20.99 -14.61
CA HIS A 956 13.37 -20.45 -13.52
C HIS A 956 13.26 -18.94 -13.63
N PHE A 957 14.36 -18.24 -13.90
CA PHE A 957 14.38 -16.80 -14.09
C PHE A 957 13.49 -16.39 -15.27
N LYS A 958 13.48 -17.15 -16.38
CA LYS A 958 12.53 -16.93 -17.48
C LYS A 958 11.08 -16.97 -16.99
N ALA A 959 10.75 -17.98 -16.17
CA ALA A 959 9.41 -18.16 -15.64
C ALA A 959 9.02 -17.05 -14.66
N ILE A 960 9.87 -16.76 -13.68
CA ILE A 960 9.64 -15.66 -12.73
C ILE A 960 9.56 -14.32 -13.43
N LYS A 961 10.46 -14.01 -14.36
CA LYS A 961 10.42 -12.74 -15.11
C LYS A 961 9.03 -12.50 -15.71
N TYR A 962 8.50 -13.50 -16.42
CA TYR A 962 7.18 -13.38 -17.06
C TYR A 962 6.05 -13.37 -16.02
N ASN A 963 6.04 -14.32 -15.09
CA ASN A 963 4.95 -14.50 -14.13
C ASN A 963 4.88 -13.38 -13.09
N LEU A 964 6.02 -12.98 -12.53
CA LEU A 964 6.09 -11.86 -11.60
C LEU A 964 5.68 -10.56 -12.28
N GLN A 965 6.11 -10.31 -13.52
CA GLN A 965 5.67 -9.12 -14.24
C GLN A 965 4.17 -9.15 -14.55
N ASN A 966 3.61 -10.30 -14.93
CA ASN A 966 2.17 -10.45 -15.08
C ASN A 966 1.43 -10.16 -13.78
N VAL A 967 1.88 -10.74 -12.66
CA VAL A 967 1.25 -10.57 -11.34
C VAL A 967 1.41 -9.13 -10.82
N MET A 968 2.55 -8.48 -11.07
CA MET A 968 2.75 -7.05 -10.81
C MET A 968 1.76 -6.18 -11.58
N ASN A 969 1.46 -6.59 -12.81
CA ASN A 969 0.44 -5.96 -13.63
C ASN A 969 -0.98 -6.46 -13.27
N GLY A 970 -1.15 -7.34 -12.29
CA GLY A 970 -2.40 -7.94 -11.81
C GLY A 970 -2.99 -9.08 -12.65
N GLY A 971 -2.23 -9.59 -13.63
CA GLY A 971 -2.58 -10.78 -14.40
C GLY A 971 -2.29 -12.10 -13.66
N ASN A 972 -2.69 -13.21 -14.30
CA ASN A 972 -2.43 -14.56 -13.79
C ASN A 972 -1.10 -15.12 -14.29
N VAL A 973 -0.55 -16.06 -13.54
CA VAL A 973 0.65 -16.81 -13.92
C VAL A 973 0.36 -17.81 -15.03
N LYS A 974 1.39 -18.16 -15.81
CA LYS A 974 1.35 -19.23 -16.81
C LYS A 974 2.35 -20.33 -16.47
N PRO A 975 2.02 -21.61 -16.70
CA PRO A 975 2.89 -22.75 -16.45
C PRO A 975 3.95 -22.87 -17.56
N ILE A 976 4.97 -22.02 -17.52
CA ILE A 976 5.97 -21.90 -18.60
C ILE A 976 7.32 -22.54 -18.28
N TYR A 977 7.54 -22.96 -17.03
CA TYR A 977 8.69 -23.79 -16.70
C TYR A 977 8.33 -25.26 -16.90
N ASP A 978 9.17 -25.97 -17.67
CA ASP A 978 8.97 -27.33 -18.14
C ASP A 978 9.87 -28.35 -17.41
N GLY A 979 10.54 -27.92 -16.33
CA GLY A 979 11.50 -28.76 -15.62
C GLY A 979 12.90 -28.77 -16.23
N TYR A 980 13.20 -27.90 -17.21
CA TYR A 980 14.50 -27.85 -17.86
C TYR A 980 15.67 -27.73 -16.88
N THR A 981 16.65 -28.60 -17.05
CA THR A 981 17.93 -28.55 -16.34
C THR A 981 19.07 -29.09 -17.21
N SER A 982 20.30 -28.72 -16.85
CA SER A 982 21.51 -29.21 -17.52
C SER A 982 22.59 -29.55 -16.51
N CYS A 983 23.24 -30.68 -16.73
CA CYS A 983 24.37 -31.15 -15.96
C CYS A 983 25.53 -31.52 -16.91
N PRO A 984 26.52 -30.63 -17.07
CA PRO A 984 27.77 -30.98 -17.75
C PRO A 984 28.57 -31.92 -16.84
N LEU A 985 28.56 -33.22 -17.15
CA LEU A 985 29.25 -34.30 -16.47
C LEU A 985 30.67 -34.40 -17.02
N VAL A 986 31.59 -33.71 -16.35
CA VAL A 986 33.02 -33.74 -16.65
C VAL A 986 33.57 -35.13 -16.36
N LEU A 987 34.21 -35.73 -17.37
CA LEU A 987 34.77 -37.09 -17.32
C LEU A 987 36.29 -37.11 -17.23
N SER A 988 36.94 -36.04 -17.65
CA SER A 988 38.40 -35.83 -17.62
C SER A 988 38.71 -34.34 -17.76
N LYS A 989 39.99 -33.96 -17.68
CA LYS A 989 40.44 -32.56 -17.97
C LYS A 989 40.15 -32.07 -19.40
N ASN A 990 39.55 -32.88 -20.29
CA ASN A 990 39.23 -32.48 -21.66
C ASN A 990 37.95 -33.09 -22.25
N LYS A 991 37.17 -33.87 -21.50
CA LYS A 991 35.93 -34.50 -21.99
C LYS A 991 34.79 -34.27 -21.00
N CYS A 992 33.60 -33.99 -21.54
CA CYS A 992 32.37 -33.80 -20.80
C CYS A 992 31.20 -34.41 -21.56
N ILE A 993 30.27 -35.05 -20.85
CA ILE A 993 28.93 -35.36 -21.36
C ILE A 993 28.00 -34.21 -20.95
N LEU A 994 27.20 -33.68 -21.87
CA LEU A 994 26.27 -32.59 -21.56
C LEU A 994 24.87 -33.17 -21.36
N ALA A 995 24.54 -33.55 -20.13
CA ALA A 995 23.23 -34.11 -19.83
C ALA A 995 22.18 -33.00 -19.73
N GLU A 996 21.28 -32.91 -20.69
CA GLU A 996 20.19 -31.92 -20.73
C GLU A 996 18.85 -32.63 -20.82
N PHE A 997 17.88 -32.17 -20.04
CA PHE A 997 16.56 -32.79 -19.96
C PHE A 997 15.54 -31.83 -19.34
N ASN A 998 14.26 -32.16 -19.53
CA ASN A 998 13.12 -31.54 -18.85
C ASN A 998 12.22 -32.64 -18.27
N TYR A 999 10.97 -32.33 -17.92
CA TYR A 999 10.03 -33.35 -17.42
C TYR A 999 9.72 -34.47 -18.43
N ASP A 1000 9.77 -34.18 -19.73
CA ASP A 1000 9.44 -35.15 -20.80
C ASP A 1000 10.62 -36.06 -21.16
N GLY A 1001 11.83 -35.75 -20.70
CA GLY A 1001 13.03 -36.55 -20.92
C GLY A 1001 14.21 -35.75 -21.50
N PRO A 1002 15.15 -36.43 -22.18
CA PRO A 1002 16.38 -35.79 -22.68
C PRO A 1002 16.09 -34.77 -23.79
N ILE A 1003 16.80 -33.64 -23.77
CA ILE A 1003 16.75 -32.59 -24.79
C ILE A 1003 18.16 -32.23 -25.22
N GLU A 1004 18.38 -31.95 -26.51
CA GLU A 1004 19.66 -31.47 -27.00
C GLU A 1004 19.58 -30.00 -27.40
N THR A 1005 20.48 -29.20 -26.83
CA THR A 1005 20.64 -27.80 -27.21
C THR A 1005 21.53 -27.64 -28.43
N THR A 1006 22.53 -28.51 -28.57
CA THR A 1006 23.47 -28.51 -29.69
C THR A 1006 23.10 -29.60 -30.70
N PRO A 1007 23.45 -29.45 -31.99
CA PRO A 1007 23.15 -30.46 -33.02
C PRO A 1007 23.97 -31.75 -32.91
N PHE A 1008 24.89 -31.84 -31.93
CA PHE A 1008 25.71 -33.03 -31.71
C PHE A 1008 25.15 -33.87 -30.56
N ASN A 1009 25.24 -35.20 -30.70
CA ASN A 1009 24.79 -36.14 -29.68
C ASN A 1009 25.47 -35.88 -28.34
N GLN A 1010 24.71 -35.34 -27.39
CA GLN A 1010 25.25 -34.86 -26.13
C GLN A 1010 25.52 -35.98 -25.12
N SER A 1011 25.10 -37.21 -25.41
CA SER A 1011 25.45 -38.37 -24.59
C SER A 1011 26.88 -38.84 -24.82
N LYS A 1012 27.55 -38.40 -25.89
CA LYS A 1012 28.95 -38.77 -26.16
C LYS A 1012 29.95 -37.84 -25.45
N PRO A 1013 31.05 -38.38 -24.88
CA PRO A 1013 32.13 -37.56 -24.34
C PRO A 1013 32.68 -36.56 -25.35
N SER A 1014 32.55 -35.26 -25.06
CA SER A 1014 32.89 -34.17 -25.98
C SER A 1014 33.87 -33.17 -25.38
N ARG A 1015 34.90 -32.81 -26.16
CA ARG A 1015 35.82 -31.71 -25.83
C ARG A 1015 35.12 -30.36 -25.93
N LEU A 1016 34.20 -30.20 -26.87
CA LEU A 1016 33.42 -28.98 -27.03
C LEU A 1016 32.53 -28.73 -25.80
N ALA A 1017 31.85 -29.76 -25.30
CA ALA A 1017 31.06 -29.67 -24.06
C ALA A 1017 31.94 -29.31 -22.86
N PHE A 1018 33.16 -29.84 -22.79
CA PHE A 1018 34.13 -29.48 -21.76
C PHE A 1018 34.55 -28.01 -21.84
N LEU A 1019 34.90 -27.51 -23.04
CA LEU A 1019 35.23 -26.09 -23.25
C LEU A 1019 34.05 -25.18 -22.88
N GLY A 1020 32.82 -25.60 -23.21
CA GLY A 1020 31.60 -24.94 -22.74
C GLY A 1020 31.52 -24.89 -21.21
N LYS A 1021 31.71 -26.03 -20.52
CA LYS A 1021 31.72 -26.09 -19.05
C LYS A 1021 32.83 -25.25 -18.41
N ALA A 1022 34.02 -25.26 -18.97
CA ALA A 1022 35.21 -24.61 -18.41
C ALA A 1022 35.20 -23.09 -18.62
N TYR A 1023 34.74 -22.62 -19.79
CA TYR A 1023 34.88 -21.21 -20.18
C TYR A 1023 33.56 -20.58 -20.63
N GLY A 1024 32.74 -21.30 -21.41
CA GLY A 1024 31.50 -20.76 -21.98
C GLY A 1024 30.40 -20.48 -20.95
N PHE A 1025 30.02 -21.48 -20.16
CA PHE A 1025 28.95 -21.36 -19.16
C PHE A 1025 29.31 -20.41 -18.01
N PRO A 1026 30.56 -20.37 -17.49
CA PRO A 1026 30.96 -19.33 -16.55
C PRO A 1026 30.80 -17.93 -17.13
N LYS A 1027 31.19 -17.70 -18.39
CA LYS A 1027 31.02 -16.39 -19.05
C LYS A 1027 29.54 -16.01 -19.17
N LEU A 1028 28.69 -16.94 -19.65
CA LEU A 1028 27.24 -16.74 -19.70
C LEU A 1028 26.63 -16.46 -18.32
N TYR A 1029 27.13 -17.14 -17.29
CA TYR A 1029 26.71 -16.91 -15.91
C TYR A 1029 27.02 -15.49 -15.44
N TRP A 1030 28.30 -15.10 -15.46
CA TRP A 1030 28.76 -13.82 -14.94
C TRP A 1030 28.23 -12.62 -15.75
N ASP A 1031 28.32 -12.70 -17.07
CA ASP A 1031 28.10 -11.55 -17.93
C ASP A 1031 26.63 -11.37 -18.33
N TYR A 1032 25.83 -12.44 -18.29
CA TYR A 1032 24.46 -12.40 -18.79
C TYR A 1032 23.41 -12.88 -17.79
N LEU A 1033 23.60 -14.03 -17.12
CA LEU A 1033 22.59 -14.55 -16.18
C LEU A 1033 22.43 -13.62 -14.98
N LEU A 1034 23.53 -13.34 -14.26
CA LEU A 1034 23.48 -12.54 -13.04
C LEU A 1034 23.02 -11.11 -13.32
N LYS A 1035 23.29 -10.59 -14.52
CA LYS A 1035 22.82 -9.27 -14.98
C LYS A 1035 21.38 -9.29 -15.49
N GLY A 1036 20.70 -10.43 -15.46
CA GLY A 1036 19.30 -10.58 -15.86
C GLY A 1036 19.05 -10.48 -17.37
N TYR A 1037 20.04 -10.78 -18.20
CA TYR A 1037 19.95 -10.74 -19.68
C TYR A 1037 19.74 -12.12 -20.31
N TRP A 1038 20.12 -13.21 -19.63
CA TRP A 1038 20.00 -14.55 -20.19
C TRP A 1038 18.98 -15.41 -19.43
N THR A 1039 18.01 -15.94 -20.18
CA THR A 1039 16.89 -16.75 -19.68
C THR A 1039 17.04 -18.23 -20.06
N GLY A 1040 18.29 -18.69 -20.15
CA GLY A 1040 18.65 -20.07 -20.44
C GLY A 1040 18.75 -20.43 -21.93
N PRO A 1041 19.12 -21.69 -22.21
CA PRO A 1041 19.53 -22.10 -23.55
C PRO A 1041 18.37 -22.27 -24.53
N SER A 1042 17.10 -22.16 -24.11
CA SER A 1042 15.97 -22.18 -25.05
C SER A 1042 16.12 -21.18 -26.20
N THR A 1043 16.77 -20.03 -25.95
CA THR A 1043 17.10 -19.04 -26.99
C THR A 1043 18.19 -19.56 -27.94
N ILE A 1044 19.24 -20.19 -27.40
CA ILE A 1044 20.33 -20.78 -28.18
C ILE A 1044 19.81 -21.95 -29.03
N ARG A 1045 18.94 -22.79 -28.48
CA ARG A 1045 18.29 -23.90 -29.20
C ARG A 1045 17.55 -23.44 -30.44
N LYS A 1046 16.72 -22.39 -30.30
CA LYS A 1046 15.96 -21.86 -31.44
C LYS A 1046 16.87 -21.38 -32.57
N ILE A 1047 18.04 -20.85 -32.24
CA ILE A 1047 19.02 -20.37 -33.21
C ILE A 1047 19.76 -21.56 -33.85
N LEU A 1048 20.31 -22.48 -33.04
CA LEU A 1048 21.17 -23.57 -33.51
C LEU A 1048 20.42 -24.65 -34.28
N HIS A 1049 19.15 -24.89 -33.95
CA HIS A 1049 18.32 -25.87 -34.65
C HIS A 1049 17.66 -25.29 -35.91
N PHE A 1050 17.91 -24.03 -36.31
CA PHE A 1050 17.34 -23.41 -37.52
C PHE A 1050 15.82 -23.59 -37.68
N GLY A 1051 15.07 -23.60 -36.57
CA GLY A 1051 13.62 -23.84 -36.60
C GLY A 1051 13.19 -25.29 -36.86
N MET A 1052 14.12 -26.25 -36.93
CA MET A 1052 13.81 -27.68 -36.94
C MET A 1052 13.04 -28.04 -35.66
N SER A 1053 11.81 -28.52 -35.82
CA SER A 1053 11.01 -29.05 -34.73
C SER A 1053 11.35 -30.53 -34.51
N LYS A 1054 12.03 -30.82 -33.40
CA LYS A 1054 12.33 -32.17 -32.86
C LYS A 1054 13.16 -33.10 -33.76
#